data_AF-A0A9E3QIS9-F1
#
_entry.id   AF-A0A9E3QIS9-F1
#
_cell.length_a   1.000
_cell.length_b   1.000
_cell.length_c   1.000
_cell.angle_alpha   90.00
_cell.angle_beta   90.00
_cell.angle_gamma   90.00
#
_symmetry.space_group_name_H-M   'P 1'
#
loop_
_entity.id
_entity.type
_entity.pdbx_description
1 polymer ?
#
loop_
_entity_poly.entity_id
_entity_poly.type
_entity_poly.pdbx_seq_one_letter_code
_entity_poly.pdbx_strand_id
1 'polypeptide(L)'
;HDEYWSGGERTNVETARDAGVNLAFFSGDVAWWKTRWESSIDGSGTSYRTLVCYKESYANAKIDPTPIWTGAWPDPRFSPPADGGRPENALTGGFSSVDGTINFDRNDPMTVPADDGRMRFWRNTSIASLPPGTAATLPAGVLGYEWDEDRDNGFRPAGLIRMSTSSFTDVRYLMNYSTVSGPEAKATHHLVMYRARSGALVFGSGTCQWSWGLDANHDLAGTPTDIRMQQATVNLFADMGVQPVTLRPGLVAATASTDHTPPTVTITSPTANSSVAGPITITGAATDAGGGVVGGVEVSVDGGQTWHPATTGRENWTYSWTPAAVGTVTILARAADDSCNLSAPSAPITVTVRQRTGMVSFWTSDVTPSMLTQDSTEPDPIEVGIKFSSDVNGTVTGLRFYKGSGNTGTHIGNLWTSGGGLLASAAFSGETSSGWQQVNFANPVPITAGATYIASYFAPNGHEAWDSFYTPYGNPPLHALAGVYAYGSSSLFPSIIDPDNSNFWVDIVFNTAPNTSPPVLQPIPDQTMSAGGSRTLTLQGSQPDGHPLTYSAQAFTQEYALRQKLGLSTDGDPTYDYNWGGRQEKWLTGSGGAWYFLLPSGELDRWDGSGTATGTKVAQLPVADYNDPRLLYNAQAMGVPSVQVTVSGSQLTITPNGYLGTFGVRATVSDGTQTADQWFLVIVLSTSPPPVLQPIPDQTMSAGGSRTLTLQGSQPDGHPLT
;
A
#
# COMPACT_ATOMS: atom_id res chain seq x y z
N HIS A 1 21.85 -16.74 -30.42
CA HIS A 1 20.63 -15.96 -30.17
C HIS A 1 19.53 -16.96 -30.00
N ASP A 2 19.29 -17.27 -28.73
CA ASP A 2 18.66 -18.52 -28.30
C ASP A 2 17.26 -18.20 -27.76
N GLU A 3 16.47 -17.50 -28.58
CA GLU A 3 15.17 -16.90 -28.23
C GLU A 3 14.07 -17.94 -27.95
N TYR A 4 14.04 -19.05 -28.69
CA TYR A 4 12.96 -20.04 -28.66
C TYR A 4 13.34 -21.28 -27.87
N TRP A 5 12.69 -21.50 -26.72
CA TRP A 5 12.95 -22.65 -25.86
C TRP A 5 11.69 -23.44 -25.61
N SER A 6 11.77 -24.75 -25.80
CA SER A 6 10.70 -25.65 -25.40
C SER A 6 10.63 -25.78 -23.88
N GLY A 7 9.46 -26.14 -23.35
CA GLY A 7 9.31 -26.38 -21.92
C GLY A 7 10.28 -27.44 -21.37
N GLY A 8 10.59 -28.46 -22.17
CA GLY A 8 11.56 -29.49 -21.83
C GLY A 8 13.01 -28.99 -21.81
N GLU A 9 13.41 -28.17 -22.79
CA GLU A 9 14.76 -27.57 -22.83
C GLU A 9 15.01 -26.68 -21.62
N ARG A 10 14.08 -25.78 -21.30
CA ARG A 10 14.19 -24.94 -20.11
C ARG A 10 14.34 -25.76 -18.84
N THR A 11 13.48 -26.78 -18.67
CA THR A 11 13.52 -27.67 -17.50
C THR A 11 14.87 -28.37 -17.38
N ASN A 12 15.45 -28.84 -18.49
CA ASN A 12 16.74 -29.51 -18.48
C ASN A 12 17.89 -28.57 -18.10
N VAL A 13 17.88 -27.33 -18.60
CA VAL A 13 18.90 -26.32 -18.26
C VAL A 13 18.78 -25.90 -16.79
N GLU A 14 17.57 -25.66 -16.30
CA GLU A 14 17.31 -25.37 -14.88
C GLU A 14 17.79 -26.53 -13.99
N THR A 15 17.48 -27.77 -14.37
CA THR A 15 17.92 -28.98 -13.66
C THR A 15 19.45 -29.12 -13.65
N ALA A 16 20.13 -28.81 -14.76
CA ALA A 16 21.58 -28.84 -14.84
C ALA A 16 22.23 -27.81 -13.90
N ARG A 17 21.74 -26.56 -13.91
CA ARG A 17 22.16 -25.53 -12.96
C ARG A 17 21.98 -26.01 -11.53
N ASP A 18 20.81 -26.55 -11.20
CA ASP A 18 20.47 -26.99 -9.85
C ASP A 18 21.28 -28.24 -9.42
N ALA A 19 21.86 -28.96 -10.38
CA ALA A 19 22.82 -30.05 -10.15
C ALA A 19 24.29 -29.59 -10.08
N GLY A 20 24.57 -28.28 -10.13
CA GLY A 20 25.92 -27.72 -9.99
C GLY A 20 26.66 -27.49 -11.31
N VAL A 21 25.97 -27.62 -12.46
CA VAL A 21 26.57 -27.31 -13.78
C VAL A 21 26.60 -25.81 -13.98
N ASN A 22 27.80 -25.26 -14.23
CA ASN A 22 27.97 -23.85 -14.58
C ASN A 22 27.32 -23.55 -15.93
N LEU A 23 26.66 -22.40 -16.05
CA LEU A 23 26.00 -21.94 -17.29
C LEU A 23 26.60 -20.61 -17.75
N ALA A 24 26.84 -20.48 -19.06
CA ALA A 24 27.27 -19.23 -19.67
C ALA A 24 26.42 -18.92 -20.90
N PHE A 25 25.63 -17.85 -20.83
CA PHE A 25 24.79 -17.35 -21.91
C PHE A 25 25.54 -16.21 -22.61
N PHE A 26 25.94 -16.44 -23.86
CA PHE A 26 26.65 -15.45 -24.68
C PHE A 26 25.71 -14.76 -25.69
N SER A 27 24.47 -14.51 -25.27
CA SER A 27 23.41 -13.88 -26.06
C SER A 27 22.54 -12.98 -25.16
N GLY A 28 21.78 -12.08 -25.77
CA GLY A 28 20.58 -11.48 -25.20
C GLY A 28 19.34 -12.19 -25.71
N ASP A 29 18.19 -11.77 -25.22
CA ASP A 29 16.86 -12.31 -25.59
C ASP A 29 16.81 -13.84 -25.49
N VAL A 30 17.37 -14.37 -24.40
CA VAL A 30 17.50 -15.80 -24.21
C VAL A 30 16.23 -16.35 -23.60
N ALA A 31 15.67 -17.41 -24.20
CA ALA A 31 14.49 -18.10 -23.70
C ALA A 31 13.27 -17.17 -23.51
N TRP A 32 13.01 -16.28 -24.47
CA TRP A 32 11.86 -15.38 -24.46
C TRP A 32 10.57 -16.10 -24.86
N TRP A 33 10.56 -16.84 -25.98
CA TRP A 33 9.38 -17.58 -26.42
C TRP A 33 9.37 -19.02 -25.93
N LYS A 34 8.23 -19.42 -25.35
CA LYS A 34 7.96 -20.82 -25.06
C LYS A 34 7.51 -21.55 -26.32
N THR A 35 8.13 -22.69 -26.59
CA THR A 35 7.76 -23.57 -27.71
C THR A 35 7.39 -24.97 -27.24
N ARG A 36 6.92 -25.78 -28.19
CA ARG A 36 6.72 -27.23 -28.00
C ARG A 36 7.10 -28.00 -29.25
N TRP A 37 7.47 -29.26 -29.06
CA TRP A 37 7.86 -30.16 -30.12
C TRP A 37 6.71 -31.06 -30.56
N GLU A 38 6.59 -31.28 -31.86
CA GLU A 38 5.69 -32.24 -32.49
C GLU A 38 6.46 -33.20 -33.42
N SER A 39 5.79 -34.27 -33.84
CA SER A 39 6.27 -35.13 -34.92
C SER A 39 6.33 -34.38 -36.26
N SER A 40 7.08 -34.93 -37.22
CA SER A 40 7.21 -34.36 -38.56
C SER A 40 5.87 -34.26 -39.29
N ILE A 41 5.67 -33.14 -39.98
CA ILE A 41 4.47 -32.89 -40.82
C ILE A 41 4.57 -33.52 -42.22
N ASP A 42 5.70 -34.14 -42.55
CA ASP A 42 5.96 -34.79 -43.85
C ASP A 42 5.31 -36.18 -43.98
N GLY A 43 4.55 -36.62 -42.98
CA GLY A 43 3.89 -37.92 -42.93
C GLY A 43 4.78 -39.06 -42.41
N SER A 44 6.08 -38.84 -42.16
CA SER A 44 6.96 -39.87 -41.58
C SER A 44 6.73 -40.10 -40.09
N GLY A 45 6.11 -39.13 -39.39
CA GLY A 45 5.80 -39.21 -37.97
C GLY A 45 7.02 -39.12 -37.05
N THR A 46 8.19 -38.71 -37.57
CA THR A 46 9.45 -38.63 -36.82
C THR A 46 9.31 -37.65 -35.65
N SER A 47 9.51 -38.10 -34.42
CA SER A 47 9.38 -37.26 -33.20
C SER A 47 10.38 -36.09 -33.20
N TYR A 48 10.00 -34.99 -32.52
CA TYR A 48 10.83 -33.78 -32.34
C TYR A 48 11.33 -33.16 -33.64
N ARG A 49 10.47 -33.16 -34.67
CA ARG A 49 10.84 -32.67 -36.00
C ARG A 49 10.11 -31.40 -36.40
N THR A 50 9.08 -31.01 -35.66
CA THR A 50 8.32 -29.77 -35.87
C THR A 50 8.36 -28.94 -34.57
N LEU A 51 8.84 -27.69 -34.66
CA LEU A 51 8.83 -26.72 -33.57
C LEU A 51 7.59 -25.83 -33.69
N VAL A 52 6.78 -25.74 -32.64
CA VAL A 52 5.52 -25.00 -32.63
C VAL A 52 5.58 -23.84 -31.64
N CYS A 53 5.18 -22.66 -32.10
CA CYS A 53 5.02 -21.44 -31.31
C CYS A 53 3.88 -20.58 -31.90
N TYR A 54 2.81 -20.33 -31.14
CA TYR A 54 1.70 -19.49 -31.60
C TYR A 54 1.88 -18.01 -31.25
N LYS A 55 2.91 -17.64 -30.47
CA LYS A 55 3.15 -16.27 -30.01
C LYS A 55 1.90 -15.67 -29.33
N GLU A 56 1.31 -16.44 -28.42
CA GLU A 56 0.03 -16.14 -27.77
C GLU A 56 0.03 -14.79 -27.02
N SER A 57 1.19 -14.33 -26.55
CA SER A 57 1.36 -12.99 -25.95
C SER A 57 1.07 -11.85 -26.93
N TYR A 58 1.48 -11.97 -28.19
CA TYR A 58 1.16 -10.99 -29.23
C TYR A 58 -0.31 -11.04 -29.64
N ALA A 59 -0.88 -12.23 -29.71
CA ALA A 59 -2.30 -12.41 -29.99
C ALA A 59 -3.20 -11.89 -28.85
N ASN A 60 -2.62 -11.66 -27.66
CA ASN A 60 -3.32 -11.36 -26.42
C ASN A 60 -4.48 -12.34 -26.18
N ALA A 61 -4.26 -13.61 -26.50
CA ALA A 61 -5.25 -14.67 -26.41
C ALA A 61 -4.59 -16.05 -26.45
N LYS A 62 -5.19 -17.03 -25.77
CA LYS A 62 -4.86 -18.45 -25.94
C LYS A 62 -5.35 -18.93 -27.31
N ILE A 63 -4.43 -19.14 -28.25
CA ILE A 63 -4.73 -19.51 -29.64
C ILE A 63 -4.05 -20.82 -30.10
N ASP A 64 -3.09 -21.34 -29.33
CA ASP A 64 -2.63 -22.72 -29.54
C ASP A 64 -3.80 -23.67 -29.17
N PRO A 65 -4.18 -24.60 -30.07
CA PRO A 65 -5.30 -25.51 -29.87
C PRO A 65 -5.06 -26.54 -28.75
N THR A 66 -3.82 -26.67 -28.28
CA THR A 66 -3.46 -27.48 -27.13
C THR A 66 -3.48 -26.66 -25.83
N PRO A 67 -3.57 -27.29 -24.64
CA PRO A 67 -3.47 -26.58 -23.37
C PRO A 67 -2.09 -25.96 -23.09
N ILE A 68 -1.06 -26.30 -23.86
CA ILE A 68 0.31 -25.82 -23.64
C ILE A 68 0.39 -24.32 -23.99
N TRP A 69 1.03 -23.55 -23.13
CA TRP A 69 1.39 -22.16 -23.40
C TRP A 69 2.52 -22.10 -24.45
N THR A 70 2.33 -21.27 -25.47
CA THR A 70 3.35 -20.93 -26.46
C THR A 70 3.46 -19.42 -26.70
N GLY A 71 3.18 -18.63 -25.67
CA GLY A 71 3.52 -17.22 -25.61
C GLY A 71 4.87 -16.97 -24.94
N ALA A 72 5.12 -15.72 -24.57
CA ALA A 72 6.36 -15.33 -23.92
C ALA A 72 6.41 -15.97 -22.52
N TRP A 73 7.57 -16.47 -22.14
CA TRP A 73 7.83 -16.99 -20.81
C TRP A 73 7.50 -16.02 -19.67
N PRO A 74 7.83 -14.71 -19.75
CA PRO A 74 7.48 -13.76 -18.69
C PRO A 74 5.99 -13.43 -18.56
N ASP A 75 5.14 -13.78 -19.54
CA ASP A 75 3.73 -13.33 -19.60
C ASP A 75 2.81 -14.13 -18.65
N PRO A 76 2.26 -13.53 -17.58
CA PRO A 76 1.40 -14.22 -16.63
C PRO A 76 -0.09 -14.13 -17.00
N ARG A 77 -0.50 -13.34 -18.02
CA ARG A 77 -1.90 -12.91 -18.22
C ARG A 77 -2.91 -14.05 -18.34
N PHE A 78 -2.47 -15.21 -18.84
CA PHE A 78 -3.32 -16.39 -19.03
C PHE A 78 -2.98 -17.54 -18.07
N SER A 79 -2.18 -17.26 -17.03
CA SER A 79 -1.66 -18.24 -16.08
C SER A 79 -2.21 -17.97 -14.68
N PRO A 80 -2.92 -18.92 -14.05
CA PRO A 80 -3.38 -20.23 -14.56
C PRO A 80 -4.57 -20.14 -15.55
N PRO A 81 -4.86 -21.19 -16.36
CA PRO A 81 -4.25 -22.54 -16.33
C PRO A 81 -2.99 -22.70 -17.20
N ALA A 82 -2.59 -21.68 -17.95
CA ALA A 82 -1.28 -21.68 -18.62
C ALA A 82 -0.13 -21.62 -17.59
N ASP A 83 1.12 -21.70 -18.07
CA ASP A 83 2.33 -21.73 -17.25
C ASP A 83 3.38 -20.69 -17.67
N GLY A 84 2.92 -19.51 -18.11
CA GLY A 84 3.72 -18.31 -18.22
C GLY A 84 4.01 -17.66 -16.86
N GLY A 85 4.44 -16.40 -16.83
CA GLY A 85 4.87 -15.73 -15.58
C GLY A 85 6.18 -16.28 -15.02
N ARG A 86 7.03 -16.85 -15.88
CA ARG A 86 8.34 -17.42 -15.57
C ARG A 86 9.40 -16.66 -16.37
N PRO A 87 9.75 -15.42 -16.02
CA PRO A 87 10.69 -14.65 -16.81
C PRO A 87 12.07 -15.35 -16.87
N GLU A 88 12.79 -15.10 -17.95
CA GLU A 88 14.11 -15.64 -18.27
C GLU A 88 15.19 -15.18 -17.28
N ASN A 89 15.05 -13.97 -16.71
CA ASN A 89 16.02 -13.44 -15.76
C ASN A 89 16.12 -14.27 -14.46
N ALA A 90 15.08 -15.04 -14.11
CA ALA A 90 15.14 -16.04 -13.04
C ALA A 90 16.18 -17.16 -13.29
N LEU A 91 16.58 -17.35 -14.55
CA LEU A 91 17.61 -18.30 -14.97
C LEU A 91 18.88 -17.59 -15.42
N THR A 92 18.78 -16.67 -16.38
CA THR A 92 19.94 -16.05 -17.06
C THR A 92 20.54 -14.91 -16.25
N GLY A 93 19.76 -14.29 -15.36
CA GLY A 93 20.09 -13.05 -14.65
C GLY A 93 19.74 -11.77 -15.41
N GLY A 94 19.55 -11.82 -16.74
CA GLY A 94 19.18 -10.69 -17.58
C GLY A 94 17.74 -10.81 -18.11
N PHE A 95 17.04 -9.69 -18.25
CA PHE A 95 15.69 -9.60 -18.80
C PHE A 95 15.71 -8.86 -20.14
N SER A 96 15.14 -9.48 -21.17
CA SER A 96 15.10 -8.99 -22.55
C SER A 96 14.35 -7.66 -22.60
N SER A 97 15.05 -6.60 -23.01
CA SER A 97 14.55 -5.23 -22.82
C SER A 97 14.68 -4.35 -24.04
N VAL A 98 15.67 -4.58 -24.90
CA VAL A 98 15.81 -3.84 -26.15
C VAL A 98 15.73 -4.81 -27.31
N ASP A 99 14.72 -4.60 -28.14
CA ASP A 99 14.41 -5.34 -29.37
C ASP A 99 14.76 -4.42 -30.53
N GLY A 100 15.91 -4.57 -31.19
CA GLY A 100 16.26 -3.70 -32.31
C GLY A 100 15.37 -3.93 -33.57
N THR A 101 15.73 -3.36 -34.72
CA THR A 101 15.58 -3.77 -36.14
C THR A 101 16.22 -5.00 -36.82
N ILE A 102 15.54 -5.95 -37.51
CA ILE A 102 16.22 -7.08 -38.23
C ILE A 102 17.35 -6.65 -39.21
N ASN A 103 17.44 -5.35 -39.50
CA ASN A 103 18.53 -4.65 -40.18
C ASN A 103 19.76 -4.34 -39.30
N PHE A 104 19.82 -4.84 -38.05
CA PHE A 104 20.87 -4.58 -37.07
C PHE A 104 21.12 -3.10 -36.80
N ASP A 105 20.05 -2.33 -36.62
CA ASP A 105 20.12 -0.88 -36.36
C ASP A 105 20.79 -0.51 -35.03
N ARG A 106 20.88 -1.45 -34.08
CA ARG A 106 21.66 -1.31 -32.84
C ARG A 106 23.03 -1.96 -32.99
N ASN A 107 24.06 -1.11 -32.99
CA ASN A 107 25.48 -1.47 -33.07
C ASN A 107 26.25 -0.71 -31.98
N ASP A 108 25.78 -0.80 -30.74
CA ASP A 108 26.26 0.06 -29.67
C ASP A 108 27.60 -0.40 -29.10
N PRO A 109 28.41 0.52 -28.57
CA PRO A 109 29.55 0.15 -27.75
C PRO A 109 29.10 -0.32 -26.37
N MET A 110 29.88 -1.20 -25.73
CA MET A 110 29.69 -1.51 -24.31
C MET A 110 30.62 -0.66 -23.45
N THR A 111 30.07 -0.04 -22.41
CA THR A 111 30.83 0.71 -21.41
C THR A 111 31.01 -0.12 -20.13
N VAL A 112 32.22 -0.08 -19.57
CA VAL A 112 32.57 -0.72 -18.30
C VAL A 112 33.10 0.35 -17.35
N PRO A 113 32.26 0.89 -16.45
CA PRO A 113 32.70 1.80 -15.39
C PRO A 113 33.77 1.16 -14.49
N ALA A 114 34.61 1.97 -13.85
CA ALA A 114 35.69 1.50 -13.00
C ALA A 114 35.23 0.56 -11.89
N ASP A 115 34.05 0.81 -11.30
CA ASP A 115 33.48 -0.07 -10.28
C ASP A 115 33.22 -1.46 -10.86
N ASP A 116 32.58 -1.56 -12.02
CA ASP A 116 32.36 -2.83 -12.72
C ASP A 116 33.67 -3.48 -13.17
N GLY A 117 34.64 -2.67 -13.59
CA GLY A 117 35.97 -3.11 -14.00
C GLY A 117 36.77 -3.79 -12.90
N ARG A 118 36.52 -3.47 -11.62
CA ARG A 118 37.18 -4.10 -10.47
C ARG A 118 36.75 -5.55 -10.25
N MET A 119 35.65 -5.99 -10.85
CA MET A 119 35.20 -7.38 -10.75
C MET A 119 36.26 -8.31 -11.33
N ARG A 120 36.54 -9.43 -10.65
CA ARG A 120 37.51 -10.44 -11.13
C ARG A 120 37.28 -10.92 -12.55
N PHE A 121 36.07 -10.80 -13.10
CA PHE A 121 35.78 -11.08 -14.51
C PHE A 121 36.73 -10.35 -15.46
N TRP A 122 37.14 -9.12 -15.13
CA TRP A 122 38.04 -8.28 -15.92
C TRP A 122 39.52 -8.41 -15.57
N ARG A 123 39.90 -9.30 -14.65
CA ARG A 123 41.33 -9.51 -14.29
C ARG A 123 42.20 -9.77 -15.51
N ASN A 124 43.50 -9.44 -15.46
CA ASN A 124 44.40 -9.56 -16.61
C ASN A 124 44.04 -8.70 -17.83
N THR A 125 43.12 -7.73 -17.70
CA THR A 125 42.81 -6.74 -18.72
C THR A 125 43.16 -5.34 -18.24
N SER A 126 43.22 -4.37 -19.16
CA SER A 126 43.37 -2.96 -18.77
C SER A 126 42.15 -2.39 -18.04
N ILE A 127 41.00 -3.08 -18.08
CA ILE A 127 39.75 -2.65 -17.43
C ILE A 127 39.84 -2.84 -15.90
N ALA A 128 40.56 -3.86 -15.44
CA ALA A 128 40.74 -4.12 -14.00
C ALA A 128 41.53 -3.03 -13.25
N SER A 129 42.24 -2.16 -13.98
CA SER A 129 43.08 -1.11 -13.42
C SER A 129 42.54 0.30 -13.69
N LEU A 130 41.25 0.45 -14.03
CA LEU A 130 40.65 1.74 -14.28
C LEU A 130 40.69 2.63 -13.03
N PRO A 131 41.11 3.90 -13.15
CA PRO A 131 40.99 4.86 -12.05
C PRO A 131 39.52 5.06 -11.64
N PRO A 132 39.23 5.31 -10.35
CA PRO A 132 37.87 5.62 -9.89
C PRO A 132 37.21 6.74 -10.69
N GLY A 133 35.93 6.58 -11.03
CA GLY A 133 35.16 7.57 -11.82
C GLY A 133 35.42 7.57 -13.32
N THR A 134 36.28 6.67 -13.83
CA THR A 134 36.50 6.47 -15.27
C THR A 134 35.75 5.25 -15.79
N ALA A 135 35.71 5.07 -17.12
CA ALA A 135 35.13 3.89 -17.75
C ALA A 135 35.96 3.47 -18.98
N ALA A 136 35.96 2.18 -19.28
CA ALA A 136 36.45 1.65 -20.54
C ALA A 136 35.30 1.51 -21.55
N THR A 137 35.58 1.80 -22.81
CA THR A 137 34.64 1.55 -23.92
C THR A 137 35.16 0.37 -24.74
N LEU A 138 34.32 -0.64 -24.90
CA LEU A 138 34.48 -1.77 -25.81
C LEU A 138 33.92 -1.40 -27.19
N PRO A 139 34.30 -2.11 -28.26
CA PRO A 139 33.94 -1.71 -29.63
C PRO A 139 32.43 -1.56 -29.85
N ALA A 140 32.07 -0.63 -30.73
CA ALA A 140 30.70 -0.54 -31.24
C ALA A 140 30.31 -1.83 -31.95
N GLY A 141 29.12 -2.35 -31.68
CA GLY A 141 28.61 -3.60 -32.26
C GLY A 141 28.82 -4.84 -31.43
N VAL A 142 29.21 -4.70 -30.17
CA VAL A 142 29.23 -5.80 -29.19
C VAL A 142 28.00 -5.77 -28.28
N LEU A 143 27.29 -4.64 -28.25
CA LEU A 143 26.00 -4.49 -27.59
C LEU A 143 24.91 -4.30 -28.65
N GLY A 144 24.09 -5.32 -28.79
CA GLY A 144 23.14 -5.46 -29.87
C GLY A 144 23.01 -6.93 -30.24
N TYR A 145 22.25 -7.27 -31.27
CA TYR A 145 21.23 -6.43 -31.87
C TYR A 145 20.02 -6.28 -30.92
N GLU A 146 19.80 -7.29 -30.08
CA GLU A 146 18.92 -7.26 -28.91
C GLU A 146 19.76 -7.46 -27.65
N TRP A 147 19.30 -6.88 -26.53
CA TRP A 147 20.02 -6.94 -25.27
C TRP A 147 19.15 -6.75 -24.03
N ASP A 148 19.72 -7.16 -22.90
CA ASP A 148 19.02 -7.41 -21.65
C ASP A 148 19.39 -6.41 -20.55
N GLU A 149 18.50 -6.23 -19.58
CA GLU A 149 18.71 -5.45 -18.36
C GLU A 149 18.72 -6.33 -17.10
N ASP A 150 19.43 -5.91 -16.06
CA ASP A 150 19.26 -6.42 -14.69
C ASP A 150 18.03 -5.76 -14.05
N ARG A 151 16.83 -6.31 -14.30
CA ARG A 151 15.56 -5.78 -13.78
C ARG A 151 15.25 -6.26 -12.35
N ASP A 152 14.85 -5.33 -11.50
CA ASP A 152 14.32 -5.60 -10.15
C ASP A 152 12.82 -5.94 -10.21
N ASN A 153 12.49 -7.09 -10.81
CA ASN A 153 11.12 -7.54 -11.07
C ASN A 153 10.66 -8.65 -10.10
N GLY A 154 11.37 -8.86 -9.00
CA GLY A 154 11.12 -9.95 -8.05
C GLY A 154 11.63 -11.34 -8.48
N PHE A 155 12.15 -11.48 -9.71
CA PHE A 155 12.73 -12.72 -10.23
C PHE A 155 14.26 -12.68 -10.34
N ARG A 156 14.88 -11.56 -9.98
CA ARG A 156 16.34 -11.40 -9.95
C ARG A 156 16.99 -12.48 -9.04
N PRO A 157 17.98 -13.25 -9.53
CA PRO A 157 18.68 -14.23 -8.72
C PRO A 157 19.40 -13.60 -7.52
N ALA A 158 19.37 -14.30 -6.39
CA ALA A 158 20.00 -13.84 -5.16
C ALA A 158 21.51 -13.63 -5.34
N GLY A 159 22.01 -12.46 -4.93
CA GLY A 159 23.44 -12.15 -4.99
C GLY A 159 23.98 -11.92 -6.40
N LEU A 160 23.11 -11.61 -7.37
CA LEU A 160 23.55 -11.26 -8.71
C LEU A 160 24.42 -10.00 -8.68
N ILE A 161 25.57 -10.07 -9.36
CA ILE A 161 26.54 -8.98 -9.50
C ILE A 161 26.55 -8.45 -10.92
N ARG A 162 26.90 -7.16 -11.05
CA ARG A 162 27.06 -6.47 -12.34
C ARG A 162 28.54 -6.34 -12.67
N MET A 163 28.88 -6.56 -13.94
CA MET A 163 30.26 -6.49 -14.45
C MET A 163 30.39 -5.54 -15.65
N SER A 164 29.30 -4.91 -16.06
CA SER A 164 29.30 -3.74 -16.93
C SER A 164 28.00 -2.97 -16.70
N THR A 165 27.98 -1.71 -17.15
CA THR A 165 26.79 -0.86 -17.10
C THR A 165 26.85 0.08 -18.31
N SER A 166 25.89 -0.08 -19.23
CA SER A 166 25.80 0.74 -20.44
C SER A 166 24.38 1.26 -20.63
N SER A 167 24.18 2.58 -20.53
CA SER A 167 22.86 3.21 -20.69
C SER A 167 22.74 3.92 -22.03
N PHE A 168 21.59 3.74 -22.70
CA PHE A 168 21.25 4.41 -23.95
C PHE A 168 19.85 5.01 -23.86
N THR A 169 19.66 6.11 -24.57
CA THR A 169 18.34 6.68 -24.90
C THR A 169 17.96 6.28 -26.32
N ASP A 170 16.72 6.57 -26.71
CA ASP A 170 16.19 6.34 -28.05
C ASP A 170 16.28 4.86 -28.47
N VAL A 171 16.07 3.96 -27.51
CA VAL A 171 16.02 2.52 -27.75
C VAL A 171 14.62 2.08 -28.12
N ARG A 172 14.51 1.00 -28.89
CA ARG A 172 13.25 0.27 -29.07
C ARG A 172 13.08 -0.67 -27.87
N TYR A 173 12.45 -0.15 -26.82
CA TYR A 173 12.29 -0.82 -25.52
C TYR A 173 11.09 -1.77 -25.53
N LEU A 174 11.27 -2.99 -25.04
CA LEU A 174 10.22 -3.98 -24.88
C LEU A 174 9.39 -3.62 -23.62
N MET A 175 8.26 -2.95 -23.88
CA MET A 175 7.38 -2.36 -22.88
C MET A 175 6.55 -3.42 -22.13
N ASN A 176 6.08 -4.43 -22.85
CA ASN A 176 5.43 -5.62 -22.32
C ASN A 176 5.81 -6.84 -23.16
N TYR A 177 5.13 -7.97 -22.96
CA TYR A 177 5.41 -9.24 -23.65
C TYR A 177 5.24 -9.21 -25.19
N SER A 178 4.78 -8.10 -25.75
CA SER A 178 4.35 -7.96 -27.14
C SER A 178 4.43 -6.54 -27.71
N THR A 179 4.68 -5.52 -26.91
CA THR A 179 4.73 -4.13 -27.36
C THR A 179 6.11 -3.55 -27.15
N VAL A 180 6.50 -2.71 -28.10
CA VAL A 180 7.77 -2.00 -28.11
C VAL A 180 7.52 -0.51 -28.09
N SER A 181 8.46 0.23 -27.53
CA SER A 181 8.43 1.67 -27.47
C SER A 181 8.87 2.33 -28.76
N GLY A 182 8.65 3.65 -28.80
CA GLY A 182 9.33 4.51 -29.76
C GLY A 182 10.35 5.44 -29.12
N PRO A 183 10.57 6.62 -29.74
CA PRO A 183 11.73 7.45 -29.47
C PRO A 183 11.79 7.95 -28.01
N GLU A 184 12.97 8.28 -27.52
CA GLU A 184 13.28 8.73 -26.15
C GLU A 184 13.24 7.68 -25.04
N ALA A 185 12.91 6.40 -25.31
CA ALA A 185 12.97 5.36 -24.30
C ALA A 185 14.42 5.11 -23.83
N LYS A 186 14.59 4.82 -22.54
CA LYS A 186 15.90 4.58 -21.92
C LYS A 186 16.02 3.13 -21.46
N ALA A 187 17.17 2.52 -21.70
CA ALA A 187 17.51 1.22 -21.14
C ALA A 187 18.99 1.14 -20.72
N THR A 188 19.29 0.26 -19.77
CA THR A 188 20.62 0.06 -19.18
C THR A 188 21.02 -1.41 -19.19
N HIS A 189 21.88 -1.76 -20.14
CA HIS A 189 22.50 -3.08 -20.25
C HIS A 189 23.47 -3.35 -19.10
N HIS A 190 23.52 -4.60 -18.66
CA HIS A 190 24.52 -5.10 -17.72
C HIS A 190 25.01 -6.49 -18.12
N LEU A 191 26.33 -6.72 -18.03
CA LEU A 191 26.88 -8.07 -17.85
C LEU A 191 26.55 -8.54 -16.43
N VAL A 192 26.03 -9.76 -16.29
CA VAL A 192 25.56 -10.29 -15.01
C VAL A 192 26.18 -11.64 -14.68
N MET A 193 26.40 -11.89 -13.40
CA MET A 193 26.78 -13.21 -12.89
C MET A 193 26.17 -13.45 -11.51
N TYR A 194 25.78 -14.69 -11.22
CA TYR A 194 25.39 -15.11 -9.88
C TYR A 194 25.83 -16.55 -9.60
N ARG A 195 25.78 -16.93 -8.32
CA ARG A 195 25.99 -18.30 -7.87
C ARG A 195 24.65 -18.92 -7.47
N ALA A 196 24.23 -19.96 -8.18
CA ALA A 196 23.04 -20.73 -7.83
C ALA A 196 23.23 -21.46 -6.49
N ARG A 197 22.13 -21.88 -5.85
CA ARG A 197 22.17 -22.62 -4.57
C ARG A 197 22.99 -23.91 -4.63
N SER A 198 23.10 -24.50 -5.81
CA SER A 198 23.93 -25.68 -6.10
C SER A 198 25.44 -25.41 -6.09
N GLY A 199 25.85 -24.13 -6.05
CA GLY A 199 27.23 -23.69 -6.22
C GLY A 199 27.59 -23.34 -7.67
N ALA A 200 26.73 -23.66 -8.65
CA ALA A 200 26.95 -23.33 -10.05
C ALA A 200 27.06 -21.81 -10.28
N LEU A 201 28.04 -21.39 -11.06
CA LEU A 201 28.11 -20.04 -11.62
C LEU A 201 27.20 -19.95 -12.84
N VAL A 202 26.44 -18.87 -12.92
CA VAL A 202 25.62 -18.55 -14.09
C VAL A 202 25.99 -17.17 -14.57
N PHE A 203 26.47 -17.09 -15.80
CA PHE A 203 26.87 -15.86 -16.48
C PHE A 203 25.90 -15.53 -17.60
N GLY A 204 25.51 -14.26 -17.71
CA GLY A 204 24.74 -13.72 -18.83
C GLY A 204 25.46 -12.54 -19.45
N SER A 205 25.78 -12.61 -20.74
CA SER A 205 26.28 -11.46 -21.48
C SER A 205 25.19 -10.43 -21.77
N GLY A 206 23.93 -10.86 -21.85
CA GLY A 206 22.77 -10.00 -22.07
C GLY A 206 22.85 -9.24 -23.39
N THR A 207 23.54 -9.77 -24.40
CA THR A 207 23.71 -9.16 -25.73
C THR A 207 23.95 -10.24 -26.75
N CYS A 208 23.21 -10.21 -27.87
CA CYS A 208 23.35 -11.16 -28.98
C CYS A 208 24.73 -11.10 -29.66
N GLN A 209 25.45 -10.00 -29.49
CA GLN A 209 26.70 -9.70 -30.20
C GLN A 209 27.97 -9.87 -29.36
N TRP A 210 27.91 -10.47 -28.16
CA TRP A 210 29.12 -10.68 -27.34
C TRP A 210 30.23 -11.39 -28.11
N SER A 211 29.86 -12.42 -28.88
CA SER A 211 30.78 -13.25 -29.66
C SER A 211 31.54 -12.48 -30.75
N TRP A 212 31.00 -11.35 -31.23
CA TRP A 212 31.63 -10.52 -32.26
C TRP A 212 32.87 -9.79 -31.72
N GLY A 213 32.89 -9.50 -30.42
CA GLY A 213 34.10 -9.04 -29.74
C GLY A 213 35.18 -10.13 -29.60
N LEU A 214 34.82 -11.41 -29.78
CA LEU A 214 35.75 -12.53 -29.65
C LEU A 214 36.37 -12.95 -30.99
N ASP A 215 35.59 -12.87 -32.08
CA ASP A 215 36.04 -13.21 -33.43
C ASP A 215 35.44 -12.29 -34.49
N ALA A 216 36.24 -11.89 -35.49
CA ALA A 216 35.80 -11.00 -36.55
C ALA A 216 34.98 -11.73 -37.65
N ASN A 217 34.87 -13.05 -37.58
CA ASN A 217 34.05 -13.83 -38.51
C ASN A 217 32.60 -13.96 -38.00
N HIS A 218 31.74 -13.06 -38.46
CA HIS A 218 30.31 -13.04 -38.16
C HIS A 218 29.49 -12.45 -39.33
N ASP A 219 28.17 -12.57 -39.28
CA ASP A 219 27.25 -12.29 -40.40
C ASP A 219 27.17 -10.80 -40.81
N LEU A 220 27.79 -9.89 -40.05
CA LEU A 220 27.89 -8.47 -40.36
C LEU A 220 29.33 -7.96 -40.23
N ALA A 221 30.04 -7.81 -41.35
CA ALA A 221 31.40 -7.30 -41.32
C ALA A 221 31.45 -5.86 -40.75
N GLY A 222 32.31 -5.62 -39.74
CA GLY A 222 32.59 -4.27 -39.25
C GLY A 222 32.92 -4.16 -37.75
N THR A 223 32.49 -5.10 -36.92
CA THR A 223 32.80 -5.11 -35.48
C THR A 223 34.21 -5.67 -35.25
N PRO A 224 35.16 -4.89 -34.69
CA PRO A 224 36.50 -5.40 -34.42
C PRO A 224 36.49 -6.28 -33.16
N THR A 225 37.36 -7.30 -33.15
CA THR A 225 37.62 -8.09 -31.94
C THR A 225 38.29 -7.25 -30.86
N ASP A 226 38.07 -7.57 -29.59
CA ASP A 226 38.70 -6.91 -28.45
C ASP A 226 39.42 -7.91 -27.54
N ILE A 227 40.71 -7.69 -27.33
CA ILE A 227 41.56 -8.56 -26.50
C ILE A 227 41.07 -8.61 -25.03
N ARG A 228 40.42 -7.54 -24.54
CA ARG A 228 39.88 -7.47 -23.17
C ARG A 228 38.66 -8.38 -23.03
N MET A 229 37.78 -8.43 -24.04
CA MET A 229 36.63 -9.36 -24.05
C MET A 229 37.08 -10.81 -24.20
N GLN A 230 38.07 -11.07 -25.05
CA GLN A 230 38.68 -12.39 -25.20
C GLN A 230 39.29 -12.87 -23.88
N GLN A 231 40.07 -12.02 -23.21
CA GLN A 231 40.65 -12.35 -21.92
C GLN A 231 39.60 -12.51 -20.82
N ALA A 232 38.54 -11.68 -20.79
CA ALA A 232 37.44 -11.83 -19.84
C ALA A 232 36.69 -13.16 -20.01
N THR A 233 36.55 -13.65 -21.24
CA THR A 233 35.97 -14.97 -21.52
C THR A 233 36.87 -16.10 -21.01
N VAL A 234 38.21 -15.96 -21.13
CA VAL A 234 39.16 -16.90 -20.50
C VAL A 234 39.04 -16.88 -18.98
N ASN A 235 38.89 -15.70 -18.38
CA ASN A 235 38.72 -15.53 -16.94
C ASN A 235 37.44 -16.20 -16.42
N LEU A 236 36.33 -16.03 -17.14
CA LEU A 236 35.05 -16.67 -16.84
C LEU A 236 35.18 -18.19 -16.85
N PHE A 237 35.74 -18.75 -17.92
CA PHE A 237 35.93 -20.20 -18.01
C PHE A 237 36.86 -20.74 -16.92
N ALA A 238 37.90 -20.00 -16.56
CA ALA A 238 38.77 -20.37 -15.45
C ALA A 238 37.99 -20.47 -14.13
N ASP A 239 37.10 -19.51 -13.83
CA ASP A 239 36.25 -19.56 -12.63
C ASP A 239 35.19 -20.69 -12.72
N MET A 240 34.81 -21.10 -13.92
CA MET A 240 33.96 -22.26 -14.19
C MET A 240 34.72 -23.61 -14.24
N GLY A 241 36.04 -23.61 -13.98
CA GLY A 241 36.87 -24.82 -13.96
C GLY A 241 37.36 -25.32 -15.32
N VAL A 242 37.26 -24.50 -16.37
CA VAL A 242 37.67 -24.80 -17.74
C VAL A 242 38.86 -23.92 -18.15
N GLN A 243 39.83 -24.52 -18.85
CA GLN A 243 40.98 -23.78 -19.40
C GLN A 243 41.08 -24.00 -20.91
N PRO A 244 41.41 -22.95 -21.70
CA PRO A 244 41.78 -23.14 -23.10
C PRO A 244 43.08 -23.93 -23.21
N VAL A 245 43.11 -24.93 -24.09
CA VAL A 245 44.33 -25.71 -24.37
C VAL A 245 45.39 -24.84 -25.06
N THR A 246 44.95 -23.94 -25.95
CA THR A 246 45.80 -23.01 -26.68
C THR A 246 45.25 -21.60 -26.55
N LEU A 247 46.07 -20.67 -26.08
CA LEU A 247 45.72 -19.25 -25.97
C LEU A 247 46.13 -18.51 -27.25
N ARG A 248 45.30 -17.56 -27.68
CA ARG A 248 45.66 -16.59 -28.72
C ARG A 248 46.79 -15.68 -28.20
N PRO A 249 47.68 -15.16 -29.07
CA PRO A 249 48.71 -14.21 -28.66
C PRO A 249 48.12 -13.01 -27.91
N GLY A 250 48.75 -12.61 -26.81
CA GLY A 250 48.29 -11.51 -25.96
C GLY A 250 47.32 -11.92 -24.85
N LEU A 251 46.80 -13.15 -24.85
CA LEU A 251 46.01 -13.71 -23.76
C LEU A 251 46.89 -14.48 -22.77
N VAL A 252 46.46 -14.50 -21.51
CA VAL A 252 47.10 -15.25 -20.42
C VAL A 252 46.12 -16.24 -19.81
N ALA A 253 46.64 -17.38 -19.34
CA ALA A 253 45.84 -18.33 -18.57
C ALA A 253 45.41 -17.66 -17.27
N ALA A 254 44.15 -17.87 -16.89
CA ALA A 254 43.60 -17.38 -15.63
C ALA A 254 43.45 -18.54 -14.64
N THR A 255 43.31 -18.25 -13.35
CA THR A 255 42.99 -19.26 -12.34
C THR A 255 41.57 -19.05 -11.82
N ALA A 256 40.95 -20.14 -11.35
CA ALA A 256 39.68 -20.07 -10.63
C ALA A 256 39.81 -19.24 -9.35
N SER A 257 38.70 -18.70 -8.86
CA SER A 257 38.67 -18.04 -7.56
C SER A 257 38.99 -19.02 -6.43
N THR A 258 39.87 -18.59 -5.53
CA THR A 258 40.10 -19.24 -4.25
C THR A 258 39.32 -18.55 -3.13
N ASP A 259 38.55 -17.51 -3.47
CA ASP A 259 37.71 -16.82 -2.52
C ASP A 259 36.40 -17.58 -2.31
N HIS A 260 36.21 -18.03 -1.08
CA HIS A 260 35.01 -18.71 -0.61
C HIS A 260 34.42 -18.03 0.62
N THR A 261 34.92 -16.85 1.00
CA THR A 261 34.49 -16.13 2.19
C THR A 261 33.50 -15.06 1.78
N PRO A 262 32.20 -15.18 2.14
CA PRO A 262 31.24 -14.15 1.81
C PRO A 262 31.58 -12.79 2.44
N PRO A 263 31.17 -11.68 1.82
CA PRO A 263 31.36 -10.35 2.39
C PRO A 263 30.50 -10.17 3.66
N THR A 264 30.83 -9.16 4.45
CA THR A 264 29.99 -8.69 5.56
C THR A 264 29.29 -7.40 5.18
N VAL A 265 28.06 -7.21 5.66
CA VAL A 265 27.26 -6.00 5.39
C VAL A 265 26.58 -5.48 6.66
N THR A 266 26.50 -4.16 6.78
CA THR A 266 25.82 -3.46 7.87
C THR A 266 24.90 -2.37 7.33
N ILE A 267 23.82 -2.09 8.08
CA ILE A 267 22.93 -0.96 7.85
C ILE A 267 23.31 0.12 8.87
N THR A 268 23.56 1.34 8.41
CA THR A 268 23.94 2.48 9.24
C THR A 268 22.78 3.47 9.44
N SER A 269 21.90 3.60 8.46
CA SER A 269 20.67 4.38 8.56
C SER A 269 19.53 3.70 7.80
N PRO A 270 18.28 3.70 8.30
CA PRO A 270 17.86 4.21 9.60
C PRO A 270 18.45 3.40 10.78
N THR A 271 18.49 3.99 11.98
CA THR A 271 18.93 3.27 13.19
C THR A 271 17.78 2.43 13.78
N ALA A 272 18.13 1.39 14.53
CA ALA A 272 17.14 0.51 15.16
C ALA A 272 16.17 1.29 16.06
N ASN A 273 14.88 0.96 15.95
CA ASN A 273 13.73 1.56 16.64
C ASN A 273 13.46 3.03 16.31
N SER A 274 14.09 3.57 15.26
CA SER A 274 13.78 4.90 14.76
C SER A 274 12.40 4.95 14.10
N SER A 275 11.88 6.17 13.95
CA SER A 275 10.66 6.42 13.20
C SER A 275 10.96 7.13 11.89
N VAL A 276 10.29 6.73 10.83
CA VAL A 276 10.47 7.24 9.47
C VAL A 276 9.12 7.59 8.85
N ALA A 277 9.08 8.49 7.89
CA ALA A 277 7.85 8.85 7.17
C ALA A 277 8.19 9.28 5.74
N GLY A 278 7.42 8.79 4.76
CA GLY A 278 7.67 9.05 3.35
C GLY A 278 8.87 8.30 2.78
N PRO A 279 9.29 8.66 1.55
CA PRO A 279 10.49 8.13 0.94
C PRO A 279 11.72 8.43 1.80
N ILE A 280 12.51 7.41 2.07
CA ILE A 280 13.79 7.52 2.80
C ILE A 280 14.89 6.80 2.04
N THR A 281 16.13 7.16 2.36
CA THR A 281 17.31 6.42 1.90
C THR A 281 17.83 5.55 3.03
N ILE A 282 17.86 4.24 2.80
CA ILE A 282 18.56 3.27 3.63
C ILE A 282 20.02 3.27 3.20
N THR A 283 20.94 3.37 4.14
CA THR A 283 22.38 3.41 3.88
C THR A 283 23.12 2.40 4.72
N GLY A 284 24.28 1.99 4.23
CA GLY A 284 25.12 1.04 4.94
C GLY A 284 26.50 0.87 4.32
N ALA A 285 27.24 -0.08 4.87
CA ALA A 285 28.55 -0.45 4.36
C ALA A 285 28.65 -1.96 4.14
N ALA A 286 29.46 -2.37 3.18
CA ALA A 286 29.83 -3.75 2.93
C ALA A 286 31.34 -3.87 2.76
N THR A 287 31.91 -4.96 3.24
CA THR A 287 33.34 -5.24 3.14
C THR A 287 33.56 -6.70 2.79
N ASP A 288 34.45 -6.94 1.85
CA ASP A 288 34.94 -8.28 1.54
C ASP A 288 36.35 -8.47 2.13
N ALA A 289 36.54 -9.58 2.83
CA ALA A 289 37.81 -9.99 3.43
C ALA A 289 38.34 -11.31 2.84
N GLY A 290 37.61 -11.93 1.90
CA GLY A 290 37.96 -13.19 1.26
C GLY A 290 39.08 -13.07 0.22
N GLY A 291 39.34 -11.84 -0.25
CA GLY A 291 40.40 -11.52 -1.19
C GLY A 291 39.90 -10.91 -2.50
N GLY A 292 38.59 -10.79 -2.67
CA GLY A 292 37.93 -10.06 -3.75
C GLY A 292 37.49 -8.65 -3.38
N VAL A 293 36.39 -8.23 -4.01
CA VAL A 293 35.70 -6.96 -3.77
C VAL A 293 34.20 -7.19 -3.62
N VAL A 294 33.48 -6.26 -3.00
CA VAL A 294 32.01 -6.33 -2.96
C VAL A 294 31.47 -6.19 -4.38
N GLY A 295 30.68 -7.16 -4.83
CA GLY A 295 30.05 -7.22 -6.15
C GLY A 295 28.66 -6.60 -6.21
N GLY A 296 27.93 -6.60 -5.10
CA GLY A 296 26.62 -5.96 -4.96
C GLY A 296 26.01 -6.12 -3.59
N VAL A 297 25.01 -5.30 -3.28
CA VAL A 297 24.24 -5.35 -2.03
C VAL A 297 22.76 -5.45 -2.39
N GLU A 298 22.03 -6.25 -1.62
CA GLU A 298 20.58 -6.38 -1.70
C GLU A 298 19.97 -6.01 -0.35
N VAL A 299 18.82 -5.33 -0.39
CA VAL A 299 18.07 -4.84 0.76
C VAL A 299 16.68 -5.45 0.76
N SER A 300 16.22 -5.85 1.93
CA SER A 300 14.85 -6.32 2.17
C SER A 300 14.18 -5.39 3.15
N VAL A 301 12.92 -5.04 2.88
CA VAL A 301 12.06 -4.20 3.73
C VAL A 301 10.81 -4.95 4.22
N ASP A 302 10.82 -6.28 4.12
CA ASP A 302 9.71 -7.15 4.51
C ASP A 302 10.17 -8.36 5.35
N GLY A 303 11.29 -8.21 6.05
CA GLY A 303 11.84 -9.25 6.91
C GLY A 303 12.51 -10.41 6.16
N GLY A 304 12.94 -10.19 4.92
CA GLY A 304 13.71 -11.15 4.12
C GLY A 304 12.88 -11.95 3.12
N GLN A 305 11.62 -11.57 2.91
CA GLN A 305 10.72 -12.26 1.97
C GLN A 305 11.05 -11.87 0.52
N THR A 306 11.31 -10.58 0.28
CA THR A 306 11.80 -10.04 -0.99
C THR A 306 13.12 -9.29 -0.80
N TRP A 307 13.92 -9.22 -1.86
CA TRP A 307 15.25 -8.63 -1.87
C TRP A 307 15.43 -7.81 -3.14
N HIS A 308 15.89 -6.57 -2.97
CA HIS A 308 16.05 -5.59 -4.03
C HIS A 308 17.51 -5.12 -4.09
N PRO A 309 18.11 -4.93 -5.27
CA PRO A 309 19.47 -4.41 -5.37
C PRO A 309 19.54 -2.99 -4.78
N ALA A 310 20.67 -2.66 -4.14
CA ALA A 310 20.96 -1.30 -3.70
C ALA A 310 20.88 -0.33 -4.90
N THR A 311 20.30 0.84 -4.67
CA THR A 311 20.11 1.87 -5.70
C THR A 311 21.44 2.38 -6.23
N THR A 312 22.42 2.60 -5.35
CA THR A 312 23.79 2.97 -5.75
C THR A 312 24.83 2.41 -4.79
N GLY A 313 26.06 2.25 -5.28
CA GLY A 313 27.23 1.88 -4.51
C GLY A 313 27.32 0.40 -4.14
N ARG A 314 28.50 -0.01 -3.66
CA ARG A 314 28.79 -1.38 -3.22
C ARG A 314 29.33 -1.36 -1.78
N GLU A 315 30.57 -0.94 -1.59
CA GLU A 315 31.19 -0.88 -0.25
C GLU A 315 30.53 0.17 0.64
N ASN A 316 30.13 1.30 0.07
CA ASN A 316 29.20 2.24 0.69
C ASN A 316 27.97 2.27 -0.20
N TRP A 317 26.85 1.78 0.30
CA TRP A 317 25.67 1.53 -0.50
C TRP A 317 24.49 2.33 0.01
N THR A 318 23.56 2.63 -0.91
CA THR A 318 22.29 3.28 -0.60
C THR A 318 21.15 2.56 -1.30
N TYR A 319 19.98 2.53 -0.65
CA TYR A 319 18.75 2.00 -1.20
C TYR A 319 17.61 2.98 -0.93
N SER A 320 17.00 3.49 -2.00
CA SER A 320 15.83 4.36 -1.93
C SER A 320 14.59 3.52 -1.68
N TRP A 321 13.90 3.81 -0.59
CA TRP A 321 12.71 3.05 -0.16
C TRP A 321 11.55 4.00 0.10
N THR A 322 10.41 3.72 -0.54
CA THR A 322 9.11 4.30 -0.17
C THR A 322 8.30 3.25 0.59
N PRO A 323 7.99 3.47 1.88
CA PRO A 323 7.13 2.59 2.63
C PRO A 323 5.72 2.53 2.05
N ALA A 324 5.20 1.32 1.81
CA ALA A 324 3.86 1.13 1.25
C ALA A 324 2.73 1.32 2.29
N ALA A 325 3.01 1.16 3.58
CA ALA A 325 2.05 1.24 4.67
C ALA A 325 2.68 1.76 5.97
N VAL A 326 1.85 2.33 6.85
CA VAL A 326 2.25 2.66 8.23
C VAL A 326 2.40 1.39 9.06
N GLY A 327 3.25 1.43 10.09
CA GLY A 327 3.45 0.30 10.99
C GLY A 327 4.92 -0.04 11.20
N THR A 328 5.18 -1.26 11.68
CA THR A 328 6.54 -1.71 11.97
C THR A 328 7.10 -2.47 10.78
N VAL A 329 8.31 -2.08 10.34
CA VAL A 329 9.02 -2.71 9.23
C VAL A 329 10.37 -3.24 9.73
N THR A 330 10.75 -4.43 9.26
CA THR A 330 12.08 -5.01 9.51
C THR A 330 12.90 -4.95 8.24
N ILE A 331 14.04 -4.25 8.33
CA ILE A 331 15.00 -4.05 7.25
C ILE A 331 16.17 -5.01 7.45
N LEU A 332 16.57 -5.68 6.37
CA LEU A 332 17.75 -6.53 6.29
C LEU A 332 18.58 -6.13 5.07
N ALA A 333 19.89 -6.41 5.11
CA ALA A 333 20.77 -6.30 3.96
C ALA A 333 21.60 -7.59 3.81
N ARG A 334 21.99 -7.94 2.58
CA ARG A 334 22.98 -8.99 2.29
C ARG A 334 23.87 -8.53 1.13
N ALA A 335 25.08 -9.06 1.05
CA ALA A 335 26.04 -8.67 0.01
C ALA A 335 26.61 -9.89 -0.71
N ALA A 336 26.96 -9.72 -1.97
CA ALA A 336 27.73 -10.68 -2.75
C ALA A 336 29.09 -10.08 -3.10
N ASP A 337 30.15 -10.89 -3.11
CA ASP A 337 31.47 -10.50 -3.62
C ASP A 337 31.58 -10.75 -5.14
N ASP A 338 32.72 -10.38 -5.73
CA ASP A 338 33.02 -10.59 -7.15
C ASP A 338 33.26 -12.07 -7.53
N SER A 339 33.32 -12.96 -6.55
CA SER A 339 33.31 -14.43 -6.70
C SER A 339 31.91 -15.03 -6.49
N CYS A 340 30.88 -14.18 -6.37
CA CYS A 340 29.50 -14.53 -6.11
C CYS A 340 29.26 -15.34 -4.82
N ASN A 341 30.09 -15.16 -3.78
CA ASN A 341 29.75 -15.67 -2.45
C ASN A 341 28.74 -14.72 -1.80
N LEU A 342 27.58 -15.24 -1.41
CA LEU A 342 26.48 -14.48 -0.83
C LEU A 342 26.54 -14.53 0.71
N SER A 343 26.51 -13.38 1.35
CA SER A 343 26.49 -13.27 2.81
C SER A 343 25.18 -13.78 3.41
N ALA A 344 25.22 -14.19 4.67
CA ALA A 344 24.00 -14.23 5.47
C ALA A 344 23.40 -12.81 5.58
N PRO A 345 22.09 -12.66 5.82
CA PRO A 345 21.49 -11.37 6.14
C PRO A 345 22.16 -10.68 7.33
N SER A 346 22.20 -9.36 7.30
CA SER A 346 22.65 -8.50 8.40
C SER A 346 21.81 -8.70 9.66
N ALA A 347 22.26 -8.12 10.78
CA ALA A 347 21.38 -7.91 11.92
C ALA A 347 20.13 -7.10 11.50
N PRO A 348 18.92 -7.45 11.99
CA PRO A 348 17.70 -6.76 11.63
C PRO A 348 17.66 -5.34 12.20
N ILE A 349 17.22 -4.39 11.37
CA ILE A 349 16.86 -3.04 11.80
C ILE A 349 15.34 -2.91 11.75
N THR A 350 14.71 -2.79 12.92
CA THR A 350 13.29 -2.52 13.02
C THR A 350 13.04 -1.02 13.05
N VAL A 351 12.12 -0.52 12.23
CA VAL A 351 11.68 0.89 12.22
C VAL A 351 10.17 1.00 12.30
N THR A 352 9.68 2.14 12.80
CA THR A 352 8.25 2.47 12.77
C THR A 352 7.97 3.50 11.68
N VAL A 353 7.27 3.08 10.63
CA VAL A 353 6.75 3.96 9.59
C VAL A 353 5.54 4.72 10.16
N ARG A 354 5.67 6.04 10.20
CA ARG A 354 4.61 6.97 10.62
C ARG A 354 3.89 7.53 9.41
N GLN A 355 2.65 7.93 9.65
CA GLN A 355 1.87 8.66 8.67
C GLN A 355 2.50 10.02 8.38
N ARG A 356 2.65 10.37 7.10
CA ARG A 356 3.07 11.72 6.72
C ARG A 356 1.97 12.74 7.03
N THR A 357 2.40 13.96 7.36
CA THR A 357 1.52 15.10 7.65
C THR A 357 1.93 16.33 6.85
N GLY A 358 1.00 17.24 6.62
CA GLY A 358 1.19 18.46 5.83
C GLY A 358 0.98 18.20 4.34
N MET A 359 1.72 18.92 3.50
CA MET A 359 1.65 18.76 2.05
C MET A 359 2.41 17.53 1.58
N VAL A 360 1.72 16.62 0.92
CA VAL A 360 2.26 15.34 0.44
C VAL A 360 1.77 15.03 -0.98
N SER A 361 2.56 14.23 -1.67
CA SER A 361 2.31 13.70 -3.01
C SER A 361 2.76 12.23 -3.07
N PHE A 362 2.37 11.51 -4.12
CA PHE A 362 2.81 10.13 -4.36
C PHE A 362 4.32 10.06 -4.65
N TRP A 363 4.81 10.97 -5.50
CA TRP A 363 6.22 10.99 -5.92
C TRP A 363 6.91 12.30 -5.57
N THR A 364 8.21 12.21 -5.27
CA THR A 364 9.09 13.36 -5.16
C THR A 364 9.44 13.89 -6.55
N SER A 365 9.81 15.18 -6.64
CA SER A 365 10.01 15.87 -7.93
C SER A 365 11.25 15.41 -8.72
N ASP A 366 12.12 14.61 -8.13
CA ASP A 366 13.31 14.01 -8.73
C ASP A 366 13.05 12.65 -9.39
N VAL A 367 11.88 12.04 -9.15
CA VAL A 367 11.50 10.79 -9.82
C VAL A 367 11.07 11.08 -11.25
N THR A 368 11.59 10.28 -12.19
CA THR A 368 11.29 10.37 -13.63
C THR A 368 10.73 9.04 -14.15
N PRO A 369 9.73 9.07 -15.07
CA PRO A 369 9.29 7.89 -15.80
C PRO A 369 10.41 7.20 -16.56
N SER A 370 10.28 5.89 -16.78
CA SER A 370 11.13 5.20 -17.76
C SER A 370 10.65 5.44 -19.20
N MET A 371 9.33 5.59 -19.40
CA MET A 371 8.74 6.01 -20.67
C MET A 371 8.20 7.44 -20.59
N LEU A 372 8.88 8.37 -21.27
CA LEU A 372 8.49 9.78 -21.29
C LEU A 372 7.32 10.07 -22.25
N THR A 373 7.17 9.26 -23.29
CA THR A 373 6.09 9.39 -24.28
C THR A 373 5.65 8.02 -24.79
N GLN A 374 4.36 7.86 -25.07
CA GLN A 374 3.87 6.74 -25.89
C GLN A 374 4.16 7.03 -27.37
N ASP A 375 4.67 6.02 -28.09
CA ASP A 375 4.93 6.12 -29.53
C ASP A 375 3.70 5.79 -30.34
N SER A 376 3.21 6.80 -31.03
CA SER A 376 2.25 6.66 -32.11
C SER A 376 2.54 7.75 -33.12
N THR A 377 2.62 7.39 -34.40
CA THR A 377 2.80 8.35 -35.49
C THR A 377 1.63 9.32 -35.63
N GLU A 378 0.48 9.01 -35.01
CA GLU A 378 -0.72 9.84 -34.92
C GLU A 378 -1.35 9.63 -33.52
N PRO A 379 -0.95 10.39 -32.49
CA PRO A 379 -1.49 10.22 -31.14
C PRO A 379 -2.93 10.70 -31.04
N ASP A 380 -3.83 9.83 -30.60
CA ASP A 380 -5.21 10.20 -30.29
C ASP A 380 -5.25 11.08 -29.02
N PRO A 381 -6.06 12.15 -28.98
CA PRO A 381 -6.31 12.91 -27.76
C PRO A 381 -6.87 12.00 -26.65
N ILE A 382 -6.30 12.10 -25.45
CA ILE A 382 -6.54 11.15 -24.35
C ILE A 382 -6.62 11.87 -23.00
N GLU A 383 -7.48 11.38 -22.12
CA GLU A 383 -7.43 11.68 -20.69
C GLU A 383 -6.83 10.48 -19.96
N VAL A 384 -5.76 10.70 -19.19
CA VAL A 384 -5.11 9.67 -18.37
C VAL A 384 -5.07 10.07 -16.92
N GLY A 385 -5.05 9.11 -16.02
CA GLY A 385 -5.21 9.38 -14.60
C GLY A 385 -4.82 8.24 -13.69
N ILE A 386 -4.91 8.55 -12.40
CA ILE A 386 -4.71 7.65 -11.29
C ILE A 386 -5.99 7.55 -10.48
N LYS A 387 -6.42 6.32 -10.24
CA LYS A 387 -7.43 5.99 -9.23
C LYS A 387 -6.73 5.85 -7.89
N PHE A 388 -7.18 6.57 -6.88
CA PHE A 388 -6.48 6.65 -5.60
C PHE A 388 -7.40 6.72 -4.38
N SER A 389 -6.82 6.49 -3.20
CA SER A 389 -7.44 6.75 -1.90
C SER A 389 -6.43 7.35 -0.91
N SER A 390 -6.92 7.86 0.21
CA SER A 390 -6.10 8.35 1.33
C SER A 390 -6.50 7.66 2.64
N ASP A 391 -5.53 7.39 3.51
CA ASP A 391 -5.75 6.86 4.87
C ASP A 391 -6.36 7.90 5.82
N VAL A 392 -6.20 9.19 5.50
CA VAL A 392 -6.75 10.31 6.28
C VAL A 392 -7.54 11.24 5.41
N ASN A 393 -8.42 11.98 6.08
CA ASN A 393 -9.05 13.13 5.48
C ASN A 393 -8.01 14.22 5.20
N GLY A 394 -8.33 15.03 4.22
CA GLY A 394 -7.53 16.19 3.88
C GLY A 394 -8.09 16.86 2.64
N THR A 395 -7.26 17.70 2.03
CA THR A 395 -7.69 18.54 0.93
C THR A 395 -6.72 18.39 -0.23
N VAL A 396 -7.24 18.06 -1.41
CA VAL A 396 -6.48 18.11 -2.65
C VAL A 396 -6.41 19.58 -3.09
N THR A 397 -5.22 20.17 -3.05
CA THR A 397 -4.98 21.57 -3.39
C THR A 397 -4.57 21.78 -4.83
N GLY A 398 -4.18 20.71 -5.53
CA GLY A 398 -3.73 20.76 -6.92
C GLY A 398 -3.39 19.39 -7.47
N LEU A 399 -3.00 19.38 -8.74
CA LEU A 399 -2.59 18.19 -9.48
C LEU A 399 -1.21 18.39 -10.09
N ARG A 400 -0.53 17.27 -10.33
CA ARG A 400 0.72 17.21 -11.08
C ARG A 400 0.63 16.12 -12.13
N PHE A 401 1.39 16.26 -13.20
CA PHE A 401 1.67 15.17 -14.13
C PHE A 401 3.11 15.26 -14.64
N TYR A 402 3.69 14.16 -15.09
CA TYR A 402 4.99 14.18 -15.75
C TYR A 402 4.84 14.37 -17.25
N LYS A 403 5.52 15.37 -17.80
CA LYS A 403 5.46 15.74 -19.23
C LYS A 403 6.68 15.25 -20.00
N GLY A 404 6.48 14.45 -21.04
CA GLY A 404 7.46 14.19 -22.08
C GLY A 404 7.53 15.31 -23.12
N SER A 405 8.57 15.35 -23.95
CA SER A 405 8.79 16.42 -24.93
C SER A 405 7.67 16.51 -25.98
N GLY A 406 7.09 15.37 -26.38
CA GLY A 406 6.00 15.26 -27.35
C GLY A 406 4.61 15.57 -26.79
N ASN A 407 4.44 15.56 -25.46
CA ASN A 407 3.17 15.84 -24.80
C ASN A 407 2.88 17.35 -24.85
N THR A 408 2.27 17.80 -25.94
CA THR A 408 2.09 19.22 -26.28
C THR A 408 0.62 19.62 -26.29
N GLY A 409 0.38 20.93 -26.31
CA GLY A 409 -0.96 21.51 -26.25
C GLY A 409 -1.33 21.98 -24.84
N THR A 410 -2.59 22.37 -24.66
CA THR A 410 -3.09 22.85 -23.37
C THR A 410 -3.63 21.68 -22.55
N HIS A 411 -2.92 21.32 -21.48
CA HIS A 411 -3.34 20.26 -20.56
C HIS A 411 -4.39 20.77 -19.56
N ILE A 412 -5.34 19.90 -19.22
CA ILE A 412 -6.38 20.20 -18.23
C ILE A 412 -6.34 19.14 -17.14
N GLY A 413 -6.09 19.52 -15.90
CA GLY A 413 -6.13 18.62 -14.75
C GLY A 413 -7.52 18.55 -14.15
N ASN A 414 -7.99 17.35 -13.83
CA ASN A 414 -9.32 17.11 -13.27
C ASN A 414 -9.29 16.19 -12.05
N LEU A 415 -10.14 16.48 -11.08
CA LEU A 415 -10.39 15.63 -9.92
C LEU A 415 -11.85 15.17 -9.92
N TRP A 416 -12.07 13.87 -9.78
CA TRP A 416 -13.38 13.24 -9.90
C TRP A 416 -13.71 12.38 -8.69
N THR A 417 -15.00 12.17 -8.45
CA THR A 417 -15.47 11.02 -7.68
C THR A 417 -15.25 9.73 -8.49
N SER A 418 -15.20 8.57 -7.83
CA SER A 418 -15.10 7.27 -8.52
C SER A 418 -16.26 6.97 -9.48
N GLY A 419 -17.39 7.68 -9.35
CA GLY A 419 -18.57 7.53 -10.21
C GLY A 419 -18.63 8.53 -11.37
N GLY A 420 -17.60 9.36 -11.58
CA GLY A 420 -17.53 10.31 -12.69
C GLY A 420 -18.08 11.72 -12.43
N GLY A 421 -18.38 12.05 -11.16
CA GLY A 421 -18.73 13.42 -10.79
C GLY A 421 -17.49 14.32 -10.72
N LEU A 422 -17.43 15.38 -11.53
CA LEU A 422 -16.33 16.35 -11.51
C LEU A 422 -16.35 17.17 -10.21
N LEU A 423 -15.24 17.17 -9.48
CA LEU A 423 -15.06 17.90 -8.22
C LEU A 423 -14.27 19.20 -8.43
N ALA A 424 -13.23 19.18 -9.26
CA ALA A 424 -12.46 20.35 -9.65
C ALA A 424 -11.76 20.16 -10.99
N SER A 425 -11.50 21.26 -11.69
CA SER A 425 -10.77 21.30 -12.96
C SER A 425 -9.89 22.54 -13.03
N ALA A 426 -8.70 22.43 -13.60
CA ALA A 426 -7.78 23.55 -13.82
C ALA A 426 -6.92 23.31 -15.07
N ALA A 427 -6.77 24.34 -15.91
CA ALA A 427 -5.83 24.31 -17.03
C ALA A 427 -4.39 24.51 -16.51
N PHE A 428 -3.47 23.67 -16.97
CA PHE A 428 -2.05 23.89 -16.73
C PHE A 428 -1.56 25.08 -17.55
N SER A 429 -0.71 25.92 -16.97
CA SER A 429 -0.14 27.10 -17.63
C SER A 429 1.30 27.31 -17.19
N GLY A 430 2.12 27.90 -18.06
CA GLY A 430 3.55 28.12 -17.78
C GLY A 430 4.37 26.81 -17.70
N GLU A 431 3.96 25.78 -18.41
CA GLU A 431 4.61 24.47 -18.40
C GLU A 431 6.02 24.50 -19.01
N THR A 432 6.89 23.61 -18.53
CA THR A 432 8.20 23.36 -19.14
C THR A 432 8.07 22.45 -20.37
N SER A 433 9.17 22.28 -21.11
CA SER A 433 9.24 21.36 -22.26
C SER A 433 9.16 19.89 -21.86
N SER A 434 9.66 19.54 -20.67
CA SER A 434 9.55 18.21 -20.06
C SER A 434 9.73 18.32 -18.54
N GLY A 435 9.34 17.27 -17.81
CA GLY A 435 9.42 17.16 -16.36
C GLY A 435 8.06 17.30 -15.67
N TRP A 436 8.06 17.31 -14.34
CA TRP A 436 6.86 17.50 -13.53
C TRP A 436 6.21 18.87 -13.77
N GLN A 437 4.94 18.87 -14.15
CA GLN A 437 4.08 20.04 -14.20
C GLN A 437 3.16 20.05 -12.99
N GLN A 438 2.78 21.23 -12.51
CA GLN A 438 1.85 21.39 -11.40
C GLN A 438 0.84 22.49 -11.68
N VAL A 439 -0.41 22.26 -11.28
CA VAL A 439 -1.46 23.28 -11.22
C VAL A 439 -2.16 23.21 -9.87
N ASN A 440 -2.50 24.37 -9.30
CA ASN A 440 -3.31 24.45 -8.09
C ASN A 440 -4.77 24.72 -8.45
N PHE A 441 -5.69 24.12 -7.70
CA PHE A 441 -7.11 24.44 -7.83
C PHE A 441 -7.40 25.79 -7.17
N ALA A 442 -8.28 26.59 -7.79
CA ALA A 442 -8.75 27.85 -7.21
C ALA A 442 -9.50 27.62 -5.88
N ASN A 443 -10.25 26.51 -5.81
CA ASN A 443 -10.93 26.03 -4.61
C ASN A 443 -10.42 24.62 -4.31
N PRO A 444 -9.57 24.44 -3.27
CA PRO A 444 -9.12 23.13 -2.83
C PRO A 444 -10.29 22.20 -2.47
N VAL A 445 -10.17 20.91 -2.79
CA VAL A 445 -11.26 19.93 -2.65
C VAL A 445 -11.03 19.03 -1.43
N PRO A 446 -11.91 19.04 -0.42
CA PRO A 446 -11.83 18.09 0.69
C PRO A 446 -12.17 16.67 0.22
N ILE A 447 -11.39 15.69 0.66
CA ILE A 447 -11.61 14.27 0.42
C ILE A 447 -11.68 13.49 1.73
N THR A 448 -12.43 12.39 1.72
CA THR A 448 -12.64 11.54 2.90
C THR A 448 -11.71 10.32 2.85
N ALA A 449 -11.17 9.95 4.00
CA ALA A 449 -10.35 8.76 4.20
C ALA A 449 -11.09 7.50 3.72
N GLY A 450 -10.36 6.60 3.07
CA GLY A 450 -10.88 5.35 2.52
C GLY A 450 -11.80 5.49 1.30
N ALA A 451 -12.27 6.69 0.96
CA ALA A 451 -13.03 6.92 -0.27
C ALA A 451 -12.10 6.94 -1.48
N THR A 452 -12.60 6.44 -2.61
CA THR A 452 -11.86 6.38 -3.87
C THR A 452 -12.18 7.58 -4.76
N TYR A 453 -11.13 8.17 -5.31
CA TYR A 453 -11.18 9.31 -6.23
C TYR A 453 -10.33 9.01 -7.46
N ILE A 454 -10.50 9.83 -8.50
CA ILE A 454 -9.66 9.80 -9.69
C ILE A 454 -9.07 11.19 -9.90
N ALA A 455 -7.76 11.26 -10.04
CA ALA A 455 -7.05 12.45 -10.52
C ALA A 455 -6.60 12.16 -11.95
N SER A 456 -6.82 13.09 -12.88
CA SER A 456 -6.48 12.91 -14.28
C SER A 456 -5.96 14.19 -14.92
N TYR A 457 -5.35 14.06 -16.09
CA TYR A 457 -5.17 15.19 -16.99
C TYR A 457 -5.52 14.82 -18.43
N PHE A 458 -6.01 15.82 -19.17
CA PHE A 458 -6.25 15.75 -20.59
C PHE A 458 -4.98 16.11 -21.37
N ALA A 459 -4.55 15.21 -22.25
CA ALA A 459 -3.48 15.39 -23.23
C ALA A 459 -4.10 15.54 -24.63
N PRO A 460 -4.24 16.77 -25.15
CA PRO A 460 -4.93 17.03 -26.42
C PRO A 460 -4.21 16.45 -27.64
N ASN A 461 -2.92 16.14 -27.53
CA ASN A 461 -2.10 15.53 -28.58
C ASN A 461 -1.48 14.19 -28.11
N GLY A 462 -2.07 13.51 -27.12
CA GLY A 462 -1.55 12.26 -26.55
C GLY A 462 -0.13 12.38 -25.98
N HIS A 463 0.70 11.34 -26.17
CA HIS A 463 2.10 11.27 -25.73
C HIS A 463 2.30 11.35 -24.21
N GLU A 464 1.36 10.84 -23.44
CA GLU A 464 1.49 10.69 -21.99
C GLU A 464 2.73 9.88 -21.60
N ALA A 465 3.32 10.25 -20.46
CA ALA A 465 4.32 9.43 -19.82
C ALA A 465 3.62 8.23 -19.17
N TRP A 466 4.27 7.06 -19.19
CA TRP A 466 3.72 5.87 -18.59
C TRP A 466 4.81 4.90 -18.14
N ASP A 467 4.49 3.94 -17.27
CA ASP A 467 5.34 2.79 -16.98
C ASP A 467 4.47 1.57 -16.70
N SER A 468 4.98 0.36 -16.97
CA SER A 468 4.31 -0.88 -16.59
C SER A 468 4.31 -1.04 -15.07
N PHE A 469 3.13 -1.19 -14.48
CA PHE A 469 2.94 -1.14 -13.03
C PHE A 469 2.48 -2.51 -12.51
N TYR A 470 3.40 -3.29 -11.96
CA TYR A 470 3.05 -4.65 -11.53
C TYR A 470 2.41 -4.73 -10.13
N THR A 471 2.31 -3.63 -9.38
CA THR A 471 1.68 -3.61 -8.04
C THR A 471 1.11 -2.24 -7.65
N PRO A 472 -0.02 -2.16 -6.91
CA PRO A 472 -0.46 -0.93 -6.25
C PRO A 472 0.69 -0.26 -5.48
N TYR A 473 0.86 1.05 -5.65
CA TYR A 473 1.92 1.81 -4.97
C TYR A 473 1.35 2.57 -3.78
N GLY A 474 1.98 2.39 -2.62
CA GLY A 474 1.66 3.11 -1.40
C GLY A 474 2.73 4.15 -1.07
N ASN A 475 2.30 5.35 -0.71
CA ASN A 475 3.14 6.33 -0.03
C ASN A 475 2.27 7.03 1.03
N PRO A 476 2.07 6.41 2.20
CA PRO A 476 1.09 6.83 3.19
C PRO A 476 1.15 8.33 3.49
N PRO A 477 0.00 9.02 3.54
CA PRO A 477 -1.35 8.44 3.58
C PRO A 477 -1.93 8.03 2.22
N LEU A 478 -1.23 8.25 1.11
CA LEU A 478 -1.79 8.10 -0.22
C LEU A 478 -1.56 6.70 -0.79
N HIS A 479 -2.59 6.15 -1.45
CA HIS A 479 -2.56 4.85 -2.10
C HIS A 479 -3.00 4.95 -3.55
N ALA A 480 -2.12 4.56 -4.47
CA ALA A 480 -2.40 4.43 -5.89
C ALA A 480 -3.02 3.06 -6.15
N LEU A 481 -4.24 3.05 -6.67
CA LEU A 481 -5.03 1.84 -6.84
C LEU A 481 -4.97 1.30 -8.27
N ALA A 482 -5.07 2.19 -9.27
CA ALA A 482 -4.95 1.80 -10.67
C ALA A 482 -4.68 2.98 -11.62
N GLY A 483 -4.04 2.70 -12.75
CA GLY A 483 -4.05 3.57 -13.92
C GLY A 483 -5.41 3.57 -14.63
N VAL A 484 -5.88 4.75 -15.04
CA VAL A 484 -7.13 4.89 -15.81
C VAL A 484 -6.95 5.79 -17.01
N TYR A 485 -7.72 5.55 -18.07
CA TYR A 485 -7.69 6.37 -19.28
C TYR A 485 -9.06 6.45 -19.99
N ALA A 486 -9.18 7.38 -20.94
CA ALA A 486 -10.23 7.42 -21.96
C ALA A 486 -9.79 8.28 -23.16
N TYR A 487 -10.09 7.82 -24.38
CA TYR A 487 -9.87 8.61 -25.60
C TYR A 487 -11.03 9.57 -25.87
N GLY A 488 -10.73 10.79 -26.30
CA GLY A 488 -11.73 11.79 -26.67
C GLY A 488 -11.12 13.13 -27.03
N SER A 489 -11.75 13.88 -27.95
CA SER A 489 -11.22 15.17 -28.45
C SER A 489 -11.34 16.34 -27.47
N SER A 490 -11.92 16.11 -26.29
CA SER A 490 -11.97 17.06 -25.17
C SER A 490 -11.90 16.31 -23.86
N SER A 491 -11.52 17.01 -22.78
CA SER A 491 -11.44 16.42 -21.45
C SER A 491 -12.73 15.71 -21.04
N LEU A 492 -12.58 14.50 -20.50
CA LEU A 492 -13.66 13.57 -20.18
C LEU A 492 -13.28 12.68 -18.99
N PHE A 493 -14.26 11.99 -18.40
CA PHE A 493 -14.01 11.09 -17.28
C PHE A 493 -13.29 9.80 -17.74
N PRO A 494 -12.09 9.48 -17.21
CA PRO A 494 -11.33 8.30 -17.60
C PRO A 494 -11.89 7.05 -16.89
N SER A 495 -12.85 6.39 -17.54
CA SER A 495 -13.57 5.26 -16.97
C SER A 495 -12.93 3.89 -17.22
N ILE A 496 -11.93 3.81 -18.10
CA ILE A 496 -11.28 2.56 -18.48
C ILE A 496 -10.09 2.34 -17.55
N ILE A 497 -10.05 1.20 -16.86
CA ILE A 497 -8.87 0.77 -16.11
C ILE A 497 -7.89 0.15 -17.10
N ASP A 498 -6.64 0.59 -17.05
CA ASP A 498 -5.59 0.04 -17.90
C ASP A 498 -5.34 -1.44 -17.54
N PRO A 499 -5.40 -2.38 -18.50
CA PRO A 499 -5.24 -3.81 -18.22
C PRO A 499 -3.83 -4.18 -17.75
N ASP A 500 -2.82 -3.40 -18.12
CA ASP A 500 -1.44 -3.52 -17.63
C ASP A 500 -1.22 -2.69 -16.34
N ASN A 501 -2.30 -2.08 -15.82
CA ASN A 501 -2.36 -1.23 -14.63
C ASN A 501 -1.41 -0.03 -14.66
N SER A 502 -1.05 0.48 -15.85
CA SER A 502 0.02 1.44 -16.09
C SER A 502 0.02 2.66 -15.16
N ASN A 503 1.21 3.10 -14.74
CA ASN A 503 1.37 4.37 -14.05
C ASN A 503 1.48 5.50 -15.06
N PHE A 504 0.42 6.28 -15.26
CA PHE A 504 0.41 7.46 -16.14
C PHE A 504 1.04 8.72 -15.54
N TRP A 505 1.79 8.57 -14.45
CA TRP A 505 2.53 9.66 -13.79
C TRP A 505 1.69 10.88 -13.43
N VAL A 506 0.41 10.63 -13.07
CA VAL A 506 -0.52 11.62 -12.54
C VAL A 506 -0.48 11.60 -11.03
N ASP A 507 -0.28 12.75 -10.40
CA ASP A 507 -0.10 12.90 -8.97
C ASP A 507 -1.00 14.01 -8.40
N ILE A 508 -1.22 13.98 -7.10
CA ILE A 508 -2.01 14.96 -6.37
C ILE A 508 -1.12 15.76 -5.42
N VAL A 509 -1.49 17.02 -5.22
CA VAL A 509 -0.95 17.85 -4.15
C VAL A 509 -1.96 17.80 -3.01
N PHE A 510 -1.69 16.94 -2.02
CA PHE A 510 -2.62 16.64 -0.92
C PHE A 510 -2.13 17.23 0.39
N ASN A 511 -2.97 18.02 1.04
CA ASN A 511 -2.71 18.50 2.39
C ASN A 511 -3.50 17.66 3.39
N THR A 512 -2.81 16.91 4.25
CA THR A 512 -3.47 16.14 5.32
C THR A 512 -4.11 17.10 6.32
N ALA A 513 -5.39 16.92 6.68
CA ALA A 513 -5.98 17.70 7.76
C ALA A 513 -5.29 17.34 9.09
N PRO A 514 -4.70 18.29 9.83
CA PRO A 514 -4.20 18.00 11.16
C PRO A 514 -5.39 17.74 12.09
N ASN A 515 -5.42 16.59 12.77
CA ASN A 515 -6.46 16.29 13.76
C ASN A 515 -6.21 17.14 15.01
N THR A 516 -6.83 18.32 15.05
CA THR A 516 -6.62 19.32 16.11
C THR A 516 -7.87 19.57 16.94
N SER A 517 -9.02 19.11 16.48
CA SER A 517 -10.32 19.32 17.12
C SER A 517 -10.96 17.99 17.51
N PRO A 518 -11.39 17.78 18.77
CA PRO A 518 -12.13 16.57 19.13
C PRO A 518 -13.48 16.51 18.38
N PRO A 519 -14.03 15.30 18.14
CA PRO A 519 -15.35 15.15 17.56
C PRO A 519 -16.43 15.69 18.51
N VAL A 520 -17.59 16.08 17.97
CA VAL A 520 -18.73 16.60 18.73
C VAL A 520 -19.91 15.65 18.58
N LEU A 521 -20.57 15.29 19.69
CA LEU A 521 -21.85 14.58 19.68
C LEU A 521 -22.96 15.51 20.19
N GLN A 522 -24.00 15.71 19.38
CA GLN A 522 -25.13 16.56 19.75
C GLN A 522 -25.86 16.02 20.99
N PRO A 523 -26.41 16.89 21.86
CA PRO A 523 -27.16 16.47 23.03
C PRO A 523 -28.30 15.51 22.67
N ILE A 524 -28.42 14.44 23.44
CA ILE A 524 -29.48 13.44 23.28
C ILE A 524 -30.50 13.65 24.40
N PRO A 525 -31.78 13.90 24.11
CA PRO A 525 -32.78 14.08 25.16
C PRO A 525 -33.05 12.76 25.89
N ASP A 526 -33.60 12.84 27.09
CA ASP A 526 -34.04 11.66 27.83
C ASP A 526 -35.21 10.97 27.10
N GLN A 527 -35.31 9.65 27.24
CA GLN A 527 -36.21 8.81 26.46
C GLN A 527 -37.21 8.09 27.38
N THR A 528 -38.44 7.88 26.90
CA THR A 528 -39.46 7.04 27.57
C THR A 528 -39.89 5.93 26.63
N MET A 529 -40.05 4.71 27.14
CA MET A 529 -40.52 3.56 26.37
C MET A 529 -41.32 2.57 27.23
N SER A 530 -42.07 1.68 26.58
CA SER A 530 -42.81 0.60 27.26
C SER A 530 -41.95 -0.65 27.41
N ALA A 531 -42.21 -1.42 28.48
CA ALA A 531 -41.64 -2.73 28.67
C ALA A 531 -41.99 -3.66 27.49
N GLY A 532 -40.97 -4.29 26.89
CA GLY A 532 -41.13 -5.24 25.78
C GLY A 532 -40.93 -4.69 24.36
N GLY A 533 -40.66 -3.39 24.19
CA GLY A 533 -40.30 -2.79 22.89
C GLY A 533 -38.81 -2.46 22.76
N SER A 534 -38.34 -2.20 21.54
CA SER A 534 -37.01 -1.62 21.26
C SER A 534 -37.16 -0.17 20.79
N ARG A 535 -36.20 0.70 21.13
CA ARG A 535 -36.17 2.09 20.64
C ARG A 535 -34.89 2.34 19.84
N THR A 536 -35.03 2.95 18.67
CA THR A 536 -33.91 3.32 17.80
C THR A 536 -33.78 4.85 17.72
N LEU A 537 -32.56 5.35 17.87
CA LEU A 537 -32.20 6.77 17.85
C LEU A 537 -31.06 7.00 16.84
N THR A 538 -31.13 8.09 16.09
CA THR A 538 -30.02 8.53 15.25
C THR A 538 -29.08 9.42 16.05
N LEU A 539 -27.84 8.99 16.23
CA LEU A 539 -26.76 9.77 16.83
C LEU A 539 -26.26 10.81 15.82
N GLN A 540 -26.22 12.07 16.23
CA GLN A 540 -25.77 13.18 15.38
C GLN A 540 -24.39 13.65 15.84
N GLY A 541 -23.35 13.06 15.26
CA GLY A 541 -21.97 13.50 15.44
C GLY A 541 -21.49 14.40 14.30
N SER A 542 -20.58 15.31 14.61
CA SER A 542 -19.85 16.13 13.64
C SER A 542 -18.38 16.22 14.02
N GLN A 543 -17.47 16.21 13.04
CA GLN A 543 -16.04 16.39 13.29
C GLN A 543 -15.54 17.67 12.58
N PRO A 544 -15.02 18.66 13.31
CA PRO A 544 -14.65 19.96 12.72
C PRO A 544 -13.57 19.90 11.63
N ASP A 545 -12.63 18.96 11.73
CA ASP A 545 -11.55 18.72 10.77
C ASP A 545 -11.95 17.68 9.68
N GLY A 546 -13.23 17.28 9.67
CA GLY A 546 -13.85 16.32 8.77
C GLY A 546 -13.69 14.84 9.11
N HIS A 547 -12.83 14.41 10.05
CA HIS A 547 -12.46 13.00 10.30
C HIS A 547 -13.67 12.04 10.44
N PRO A 548 -13.57 10.79 9.92
CA PRO A 548 -14.67 9.84 9.95
C PRO A 548 -15.06 9.47 11.38
N LEU A 549 -16.36 9.36 11.64
CA LEU A 549 -16.90 9.13 12.96
C LEU A 549 -17.32 7.67 13.16
N THR A 550 -16.92 7.11 14.30
CA THR A 550 -17.44 5.83 14.82
C THR A 550 -18.25 6.09 16.07
N TYR A 551 -19.28 5.27 16.30
CA TYR A 551 -20.20 5.43 17.42
C TYR A 551 -20.22 4.16 18.28
N SER A 552 -20.35 4.34 19.58
CA SER A 552 -20.55 3.26 20.54
C SER A 552 -21.50 3.71 21.64
N ALA A 553 -22.12 2.77 22.34
CA ALA A 553 -22.99 3.10 23.48
C ALA A 553 -23.04 1.97 24.50
N GLN A 554 -23.29 2.33 25.76
CA GLN A 554 -23.40 1.38 26.87
C GLN A 554 -24.43 1.87 27.90
N ALA A 555 -25.19 0.93 28.47
CA ALA A 555 -26.15 1.21 29.54
C ALA A 555 -25.53 1.04 30.93
N PHE A 556 -25.89 1.96 31.84
CA PHE A 556 -25.45 2.01 33.23
C PHE A 556 -26.64 2.29 34.16
N THR A 557 -26.47 2.09 35.47
CA THR A 557 -27.52 2.44 36.44
C THR A 557 -27.86 3.93 36.42
N GLN A 558 -29.08 4.27 36.85
CA GLN A 558 -29.58 5.65 36.87
C GLN A 558 -28.68 6.56 37.72
N GLU A 559 -28.22 6.08 38.86
CA GLU A 559 -27.42 6.82 39.83
C GLU A 559 -26.06 7.17 39.23
N TYR A 560 -25.40 6.20 38.56
CA TYR A 560 -24.13 6.43 37.89
C TYR A 560 -24.27 7.43 36.74
N ALA A 561 -25.33 7.30 35.95
CA ALA A 561 -25.58 8.22 34.84
C ALA A 561 -25.88 9.65 35.33
N LEU A 562 -26.65 9.80 36.41
CA LEU A 562 -26.91 11.11 37.03
C LEU A 562 -25.64 11.72 37.61
N ARG A 563 -24.78 10.92 38.26
CA ARG A 563 -23.47 11.37 38.72
C ARG A 563 -22.64 11.93 37.59
N GLN A 564 -22.54 11.23 36.45
CA GLN A 564 -21.77 11.70 35.29
C GLN A 564 -22.42 12.92 34.62
N LYS A 565 -23.74 12.92 34.44
CA LYS A 565 -24.50 13.99 33.77
C LYS A 565 -24.50 15.31 34.57
N LEU A 566 -24.63 15.23 35.89
CA LEU A 566 -24.80 16.40 36.76
C LEU A 566 -23.53 16.74 37.57
N GLY A 567 -22.53 15.85 37.59
CA GLY A 567 -21.34 15.98 38.42
C GLY A 567 -21.63 15.88 39.91
N LEU A 568 -22.59 15.03 40.31
CA LEU A 568 -23.05 14.98 41.71
C LEU A 568 -21.90 14.69 42.68
N SER A 569 -21.74 15.58 43.66
CA SER A 569 -20.77 15.53 44.75
C SER A 569 -21.40 15.97 46.07
N THR A 570 -20.62 15.90 47.15
CA THR A 570 -20.94 16.50 48.46
C THR A 570 -19.91 17.59 48.74
N ASP A 571 -20.31 18.59 49.50
CA ASP A 571 -19.44 19.63 50.07
C ASP A 571 -18.57 19.13 51.24
N GLY A 572 -18.74 17.86 51.64
CA GLY A 572 -18.02 17.22 52.73
C GLY A 572 -18.83 17.07 54.01
N ASP A 573 -20.07 17.59 54.07
CA ASP A 573 -20.94 17.41 55.23
C ASP A 573 -21.61 16.02 55.22
N PRO A 574 -21.42 15.18 56.27
CA PRO A 574 -22.07 13.87 56.37
C PRO A 574 -23.58 13.93 56.61
N THR A 575 -24.13 15.11 56.88
CA THR A 575 -25.55 15.40 57.07
C THR A 575 -26.22 15.98 55.82
N TYR A 576 -25.45 16.31 54.78
CA TYR A 576 -25.96 16.77 53.47
C TYR A 576 -26.86 18.01 53.58
N ASP A 577 -26.55 18.94 54.50
CA ASP A 577 -27.37 20.13 54.80
C ASP A 577 -28.86 19.83 54.99
N TYR A 578 -29.15 18.78 55.77
CA TYR A 578 -30.51 18.26 55.92
C TYR A 578 -31.55 19.33 56.29
N ASN A 579 -32.65 19.36 55.52
CA ASN A 579 -33.86 20.13 55.78
C ASN A 579 -33.66 21.66 55.84
N TRP A 580 -32.62 22.20 55.21
CA TRP A 580 -32.36 23.64 55.13
C TRP A 580 -33.57 24.45 54.62
N GLY A 581 -34.25 23.97 53.58
CA GLY A 581 -35.42 24.55 52.94
C GLY A 581 -36.77 24.09 53.51
N GLY A 582 -36.77 23.29 54.57
CA GLY A 582 -37.98 22.92 55.34
C GLY A 582 -38.84 21.80 54.75
N ARG A 583 -38.35 21.03 53.76
CA ARG A 583 -39.08 19.94 53.08
C ARG A 583 -38.51 18.55 53.38
N GLN A 584 -37.69 18.43 54.42
CA GLN A 584 -36.91 17.25 54.79
C GLN A 584 -35.95 16.80 53.67
N GLU A 585 -35.48 17.74 52.86
CA GLU A 585 -34.60 17.44 51.73
C GLU A 585 -33.13 17.24 52.16
N LYS A 586 -32.37 16.52 51.33
CA LYS A 586 -30.91 16.34 51.46
C LYS A 586 -30.21 16.94 50.24
N TRP A 587 -29.17 17.72 50.46
CA TRP A 587 -28.53 18.53 49.43
C TRP A 587 -27.28 17.86 48.85
N LEU A 588 -27.08 18.06 47.56
CA LEU A 588 -25.94 17.60 46.78
C LEU A 588 -25.44 18.76 45.93
N THR A 589 -24.13 18.81 45.72
CA THR A 589 -23.50 19.74 44.78
C THR A 589 -23.35 19.08 43.42
N GLY A 590 -23.24 19.88 42.37
CA GLY A 590 -22.96 19.40 41.01
C GLY A 590 -22.05 20.33 40.23
N SER A 591 -21.80 19.95 38.98
CA SER A 591 -20.96 20.68 38.03
C SER A 591 -21.39 22.14 37.91
N GLY A 592 -20.41 23.05 37.80
CA GLY A 592 -20.67 24.48 37.62
C GLY A 592 -21.27 25.20 38.83
N GLY A 593 -21.17 24.61 40.03
CA GLY A 593 -21.69 25.18 41.27
C GLY A 593 -23.21 25.04 41.43
N ALA A 594 -23.83 24.16 40.64
CA ALA A 594 -25.26 23.85 40.80
C ALA A 594 -25.50 23.09 42.11
N TRP A 595 -26.67 23.33 42.71
CA TRP A 595 -27.15 22.58 43.86
C TRP A 595 -28.40 21.78 43.49
N TYR A 596 -28.49 20.60 44.06
CA TYR A 596 -29.60 19.68 43.92
C TYR A 596 -30.10 19.30 45.30
N PHE A 597 -31.40 19.07 45.42
CA PHE A 597 -31.97 18.56 46.66
C PHE A 597 -32.84 17.34 46.40
N LEU A 598 -32.73 16.35 47.29
CA LEU A 598 -33.41 15.08 47.23
C LEU A 598 -34.47 15.01 48.32
N LEU A 599 -35.73 14.86 47.92
CA LEU A 599 -36.87 14.79 48.82
C LEU A 599 -37.08 13.36 49.34
N PRO A 600 -37.80 13.18 50.48
CA PRO A 600 -38.15 11.86 51.00
C PRO A 600 -38.90 10.96 50.01
N SER A 601 -39.57 11.57 49.02
CA SER A 601 -40.25 10.88 47.93
C SER A 601 -39.29 10.28 46.88
N GLY A 602 -37.99 10.52 46.98
CA GLY A 602 -36.99 10.17 45.96
C GLY A 602 -36.96 11.15 44.77
N GLU A 603 -37.68 12.27 44.85
CA GLU A 603 -37.62 13.32 43.83
C GLU A 603 -36.33 14.11 43.98
N LEU A 604 -35.51 14.11 42.92
CA LEU A 604 -34.28 14.90 42.82
C LEU A 604 -34.56 16.14 41.98
N ASP A 605 -34.42 17.31 42.58
CA ASP A 605 -34.66 18.61 41.96
C ASP A 605 -33.36 19.41 41.83
N ARG A 606 -33.25 20.18 40.75
CA ARG A 606 -32.23 21.22 40.62
C ARG A 606 -32.74 22.49 41.28
N TRP A 607 -32.02 23.01 42.26
CA TRP A 607 -32.37 24.22 42.98
C TRP A 607 -32.37 25.45 42.07
N ASP A 608 -33.35 26.33 42.28
CA ASP A 608 -33.53 27.56 41.53
C ASP A 608 -32.79 28.78 42.11
N GLY A 609 -32.09 28.61 43.24
CA GLY A 609 -31.37 29.67 43.94
C GLY A 609 -32.20 30.46 44.95
N SER A 610 -33.45 30.09 45.18
CA SER A 610 -34.33 30.76 46.14
C SER A 610 -34.01 30.41 47.60
N GLY A 611 -34.50 31.20 48.56
CA GLY A 611 -34.30 30.96 49.99
C GLY A 611 -35.00 29.71 50.57
N THR A 612 -35.57 28.85 49.73
CA THR A 612 -36.26 27.61 50.12
C THR A 612 -35.90 26.47 49.15
N ALA A 613 -36.31 25.24 49.47
CA ALA A 613 -36.09 24.08 48.61
C ALA A 613 -37.10 24.04 47.44
N THR A 614 -37.00 25.00 46.51
CA THR A 614 -37.74 25.00 45.24
C THR A 614 -36.81 24.83 44.05
N GLY A 615 -37.32 24.18 43.00
CA GLY A 615 -36.48 23.74 41.91
C GLY A 615 -37.27 23.04 40.81
N THR A 616 -36.54 22.59 39.80
CA THR A 616 -37.08 21.80 38.70
C THR A 616 -36.68 20.34 38.84
N LYS A 617 -37.65 19.44 38.74
CA LYS A 617 -37.42 17.99 38.78
C LYS A 617 -36.46 17.53 37.71
N VAL A 618 -35.42 16.82 38.14
CA VAL A 618 -34.39 16.25 37.28
C VAL A 618 -34.58 14.75 37.13
N ALA A 619 -34.91 14.06 38.23
CA ALA A 619 -35.10 12.62 38.22
C ALA A 619 -36.05 12.17 39.33
N GLN A 620 -36.63 10.98 39.13
CA GLN A 620 -37.27 10.21 40.19
C GLN A 620 -36.35 9.03 40.52
N LEU A 621 -35.94 8.94 41.79
CA LEU A 621 -35.08 7.90 42.31
C LEU A 621 -35.83 6.97 43.27
N PRO A 622 -35.32 5.76 43.51
CA PRO A 622 -35.72 4.94 44.64
C PRO A 622 -35.60 5.67 45.99
N VAL A 623 -36.51 5.36 46.94
CA VAL A 623 -36.44 5.90 48.32
C VAL A 623 -35.13 5.49 49.02
N ALA A 624 -34.48 4.42 48.57
CA ALA A 624 -33.17 4.00 49.06
C ALA A 624 -32.10 5.08 48.87
N ASP A 625 -32.12 5.84 47.78
CA ASP A 625 -31.17 6.93 47.53
C ASP A 625 -31.38 8.10 48.47
N TYR A 626 -32.63 8.37 48.88
CA TYR A 626 -32.88 9.35 49.93
C TYR A 626 -32.35 8.86 51.28
N ASN A 627 -32.50 7.57 51.60
CA ASN A 627 -31.96 7.00 52.83
C ASN A 627 -30.42 7.02 52.82
N ASP A 628 -29.80 6.77 51.68
CA ASP A 628 -28.35 6.76 51.49
C ASP A 628 -27.91 7.54 50.23
N PRO A 629 -27.72 8.87 50.32
CA PRO A 629 -27.30 9.70 49.18
C PRO A 629 -25.93 9.34 48.59
N ARG A 630 -25.11 8.54 49.28
CA ARG A 630 -23.83 8.02 48.75
C ARG A 630 -24.01 7.24 47.46
N LEU A 631 -25.17 6.61 47.28
CA LEU A 631 -25.52 5.88 46.07
C LEU A 631 -25.49 6.77 44.82
N LEU A 632 -25.66 8.09 44.98
CA LEU A 632 -25.60 9.06 43.90
C LEU A 632 -24.18 9.60 43.69
N TYR A 633 -23.57 10.24 44.69
CA TYR A 633 -22.28 10.92 44.51
C TYR A 633 -21.07 9.98 44.51
N ASN A 634 -21.24 8.72 44.95
CA ASN A 634 -20.21 7.67 44.88
C ASN A 634 -20.67 6.46 44.05
N ALA A 635 -21.66 6.65 43.18
CA ALA A 635 -22.15 5.63 42.26
C ALA A 635 -20.99 5.01 41.46
N GLN A 636 -20.92 3.69 41.42
CA GLN A 636 -19.90 2.95 40.65
C GLN A 636 -20.40 2.66 39.24
N ALA A 637 -19.48 2.45 38.30
CA ALA A 637 -19.78 2.14 36.90
C ALA A 637 -20.35 0.72 36.74
N MET A 638 -21.61 0.54 37.13
CA MET A 638 -22.32 -0.73 36.99
C MET A 638 -23.22 -0.71 35.75
N GLY A 639 -23.04 -1.71 34.88
CA GLY A 639 -23.92 -1.94 33.74
C GLY A 639 -25.30 -2.46 34.18
N VAL A 640 -26.25 -2.45 33.24
CA VAL A 640 -27.59 -3.03 33.46
C VAL A 640 -27.75 -4.27 32.56
N PRO A 641 -27.49 -5.49 33.06
CA PRO A 641 -27.41 -6.70 32.21
C PRO A 641 -28.71 -7.02 31.45
N SER A 642 -29.85 -6.62 31.99
CA SER A 642 -31.17 -6.77 31.37
C SER A 642 -31.44 -5.75 30.25
N VAL A 643 -30.52 -4.82 29.96
CA VAL A 643 -30.63 -3.85 28.87
C VAL A 643 -29.56 -4.16 27.83
N GLN A 644 -29.99 -4.42 26.60
CA GLN A 644 -29.09 -4.48 25.45
C GLN A 644 -29.07 -3.16 24.71
N VAL A 645 -27.85 -2.75 24.34
CA VAL A 645 -27.58 -1.55 23.54
C VAL A 645 -26.71 -1.95 22.37
N THR A 646 -27.14 -1.67 21.15
CA THR A 646 -26.40 -1.95 19.92
C THR A 646 -26.28 -0.70 19.07
N VAL A 647 -25.18 -0.60 18.30
CA VAL A 647 -24.92 0.53 17.40
C VAL A 647 -24.55 -0.01 16.02
N SER A 648 -25.21 0.49 14.98
CA SER A 648 -24.91 0.21 13.58
C SER A 648 -24.87 1.51 12.79
N GLY A 649 -23.68 1.91 12.34
CA GLY A 649 -23.47 3.26 11.81
C GLY A 649 -23.79 4.30 12.89
N SER A 650 -24.69 5.24 12.58
CA SER A 650 -25.20 6.23 13.55
C SER A 650 -26.49 5.81 14.26
N GLN A 651 -27.03 4.62 13.99
CA GLN A 651 -28.27 4.14 14.62
C GLN A 651 -27.96 3.41 15.92
N LEU A 652 -28.47 3.95 17.03
CA LEU A 652 -28.44 3.36 18.37
C LEU A 652 -29.76 2.65 18.65
N THR A 653 -29.73 1.35 18.94
CA THR A 653 -30.92 0.56 19.33
C THR A 653 -30.81 0.12 20.78
N ILE A 654 -31.87 0.37 21.56
CA ILE A 654 -31.98 0.06 22.99
C ILE A 654 -33.12 -0.93 23.20
N THR A 655 -32.82 -2.04 23.88
CA THR A 655 -33.78 -3.12 24.18
C THR A 655 -33.74 -3.48 25.67
N PRO A 656 -34.71 -3.03 26.48
CA PRO A 656 -34.75 -3.25 27.92
C PRO A 656 -35.43 -4.60 28.25
N ASN A 657 -34.77 -5.72 27.92
CA ASN A 657 -35.22 -7.11 28.10
C ASN A 657 -35.83 -7.43 29.49
N GLY A 658 -37.08 -7.04 29.72
CA GLY A 658 -37.78 -7.18 31.00
C GLY A 658 -37.41 -6.14 32.07
N TYR A 659 -36.58 -5.15 31.76
CA TYR A 659 -36.21 -4.10 32.72
C TYR A 659 -37.37 -3.10 32.91
N LEU A 660 -37.66 -2.74 34.16
CA LEU A 660 -38.62 -1.71 34.53
C LEU A 660 -37.92 -0.65 35.38
N GLY A 661 -38.28 0.62 35.18
CA GLY A 661 -37.66 1.75 35.85
C GLY A 661 -36.74 2.55 34.93
N THR A 662 -35.82 3.30 35.52
CA THR A 662 -34.96 4.24 34.79
C THR A 662 -33.51 3.76 34.81
N PHE A 663 -32.84 3.86 33.68
CA PHE A 663 -31.40 3.64 33.57
C PHE A 663 -30.77 4.74 32.71
N GLY A 664 -29.44 4.82 32.67
CA GLY A 664 -28.74 5.77 31.82
C GLY A 664 -28.00 5.10 30.67
N VAL A 665 -27.83 5.82 29.57
CA VAL A 665 -27.03 5.40 28.43
C VAL A 665 -25.95 6.44 28.18
N ARG A 666 -24.71 5.97 28.05
CA ARG A 666 -23.60 6.75 27.51
C ARG A 666 -23.49 6.44 26.03
N ALA A 667 -23.67 7.45 25.18
CA ALA A 667 -23.33 7.37 23.75
C ALA A 667 -22.01 8.10 23.52
N THR A 668 -21.10 7.49 22.78
CA THR A 668 -19.77 8.02 22.49
C THR A 668 -19.56 8.09 20.99
N VAL A 669 -18.99 9.20 20.54
CA VAL A 669 -18.48 9.38 19.17
C VAL A 669 -16.96 9.46 19.22
N SER A 670 -16.28 8.84 18.26
CA SER A 670 -14.82 8.87 18.13
C SER A 670 -14.40 9.12 16.69
N ASP A 671 -13.31 9.85 16.51
CA ASP A 671 -12.62 10.02 15.23
C ASP A 671 -11.40 9.09 15.06
N GLY A 672 -11.24 8.12 15.97
CA GLY A 672 -10.10 7.20 16.03
C GLY A 672 -8.95 7.65 16.94
N THR A 673 -8.90 8.92 17.33
CA THR A 673 -7.85 9.46 18.23
C THR A 673 -8.41 10.21 19.44
N GLN A 674 -9.53 10.90 19.26
CA GLN A 674 -10.24 11.67 20.26
C GLN A 674 -11.69 11.18 20.36
N THR A 675 -12.36 11.52 21.46
CA THR A 675 -13.75 11.09 21.73
C THR A 675 -14.55 12.20 22.38
N ALA A 676 -15.85 12.24 22.11
CA ALA A 676 -16.83 12.95 22.91
C ALA A 676 -17.99 12.03 23.27
N ASP A 677 -18.64 12.28 24.41
CA ASP A 677 -19.77 11.48 24.85
C ASP A 677 -20.93 12.33 25.38
N GLN A 678 -22.12 11.72 25.34
CA GLN A 678 -23.37 12.28 25.85
C GLN A 678 -24.07 11.26 26.73
N TRP A 679 -24.68 11.75 27.81
CA TRP A 679 -25.45 10.96 28.76
C TRP A 679 -26.92 11.35 28.73
N PHE A 680 -27.79 10.35 28.62
CA PHE A 680 -29.23 10.52 28.70
C PHE A 680 -29.88 9.37 29.48
N LEU A 681 -31.04 9.64 30.05
CA LEU A 681 -31.83 8.67 30.80
C LEU A 681 -32.86 7.99 29.89
N VAL A 682 -33.18 6.74 30.22
CA VAL A 682 -34.23 5.95 29.58
C VAL A 682 -35.18 5.44 30.66
N ILE A 683 -36.44 5.83 30.57
CA ILE A 683 -37.52 5.43 31.47
C ILE A 683 -38.32 4.32 30.80
N VAL A 684 -38.39 3.15 31.43
CA VAL A 684 -39.16 2.00 30.96
C VAL A 684 -40.39 1.81 31.84
N LEU A 685 -41.56 2.08 31.27
CA LEU A 685 -42.84 1.99 31.96
C LEU A 685 -43.45 0.60 31.81
N SER A 686 -44.09 0.12 32.87
CA SER A 686 -44.92 -1.09 32.78
C SER A 686 -46.10 -0.84 31.84
N THR A 687 -46.47 -1.86 31.07
CA THR A 687 -47.67 -1.84 30.22
C THR A 687 -48.97 -2.06 31.01
N SER A 688 -48.89 -2.24 32.34
CA SER A 688 -50.04 -2.47 33.22
C SER A 688 -50.78 -1.17 33.54
N PRO A 689 -52.07 -1.01 33.19
CA PRO A 689 -52.88 0.12 33.61
C PRO A 689 -53.17 0.08 35.13
N PRO A 690 -53.38 1.23 35.80
CA PRO A 690 -53.68 1.26 37.22
C PRO A 690 -55.04 0.63 37.55
N PRO A 691 -55.21 0.08 38.78
CA PRO A 691 -56.48 -0.50 39.20
C PRO A 691 -57.55 0.57 39.37
N VAL A 692 -58.77 0.23 38.94
CA VAL A 692 -59.94 1.11 39.02
C VAL A 692 -60.80 0.66 40.19
N LEU A 693 -60.95 1.51 41.20
CA LEU A 693 -61.93 1.30 42.27
C LEU A 693 -63.30 1.82 41.80
N GLN A 694 -64.35 1.01 41.92
CA GLN A 694 -65.70 1.47 41.64
C GLN A 694 -66.11 2.56 42.65
N PRO A 695 -66.81 3.63 42.23
CA PRO A 695 -67.26 4.67 43.14
C PRO A 695 -68.11 4.09 44.27
N ILE A 696 -67.82 4.48 45.50
CA ILE A 696 -68.65 4.16 46.67
C ILE A 696 -69.61 5.33 46.86
N PRO A 697 -70.94 5.17 46.62
CA PRO A 697 -71.89 6.25 46.80
C PRO A 697 -72.00 6.69 48.27
N ASP A 698 -72.52 7.89 48.52
CA ASP A 698 -72.82 8.35 49.88
C ASP A 698 -73.74 7.37 50.61
N GLN A 699 -73.44 7.12 51.89
CA GLN A 699 -74.15 6.16 52.72
C GLN A 699 -74.86 6.86 53.88
N THR A 700 -76.12 6.53 54.10
CA THR A 700 -76.89 6.99 55.26
C THR A 700 -77.13 5.84 56.22
N MET A 701 -76.91 6.06 57.52
CA MET A 701 -77.16 5.06 58.55
C MET A 701 -77.72 5.68 59.84
N SER A 702 -78.45 4.87 60.61
CA SER A 702 -78.99 5.25 61.91
C SER A 702 -77.89 5.27 62.98
N ALA A 703 -77.96 6.21 63.93
CA ALA A 703 -77.04 6.27 65.05
C ALA A 703 -77.09 4.97 65.88
N GLY A 704 -75.93 4.32 66.07
CA GLY A 704 -75.79 3.04 66.77
C GLY A 704 -75.89 1.79 65.90
N GLY A 705 -76.18 1.92 64.60
CA GLY A 705 -76.13 0.81 63.65
C GLY A 705 -74.70 0.49 63.18
N SER A 706 -74.52 -0.65 62.50
CA SER A 706 -73.32 -0.94 61.71
C SER A 706 -73.72 -1.30 60.27
N ARG A 707 -72.87 -0.98 59.30
CA ARG A 707 -73.05 -1.34 57.89
C ARG A 707 -71.73 -1.88 57.35
N THR A 708 -71.81 -2.98 56.62
CA THR A 708 -70.69 -3.55 55.86
C THR A 708 -70.82 -3.10 54.41
N LEU A 709 -69.74 -2.58 53.82
CA LEU A 709 -69.66 -2.22 52.41
C LEU A 709 -68.71 -3.19 51.70
N THR A 710 -69.11 -3.66 50.53
CA THR A 710 -68.25 -4.46 49.66
C THR A 710 -67.49 -3.52 48.74
N LEU A 711 -66.16 -3.54 48.82
CA LEU A 711 -65.30 -2.80 47.89
C LEU A 711 -65.14 -3.62 46.60
N GLN A 712 -65.34 -2.99 45.44
CA GLN A 712 -65.11 -3.61 44.15
C GLN A 712 -64.08 -2.78 43.39
N GLY A 713 -62.90 -3.37 43.17
CA GLY A 713 -61.93 -2.87 42.21
C GLY A 713 -61.89 -3.78 40.99
N SER A 714 -61.45 -3.24 39.86
CA SER A 714 -61.10 -4.01 38.67
C SER A 714 -59.70 -3.64 38.23
N GLN A 715 -58.91 -4.63 37.86
CA GLN A 715 -57.61 -4.41 37.26
C GLN A 715 -57.70 -4.69 35.75
N PRO A 716 -57.55 -3.68 34.87
CA PRO A 716 -57.90 -3.85 33.45
C PRO A 716 -57.06 -4.87 32.69
N ASP A 717 -55.91 -5.28 33.21
CA ASP A 717 -55.06 -6.35 32.66
C ASP A 717 -55.13 -7.68 33.45
N GLY A 718 -56.04 -7.80 34.42
CA GLY A 718 -56.36 -9.06 35.07
C GLY A 718 -55.43 -9.51 36.20
N HIS A 719 -54.49 -8.66 36.64
CA HIS A 719 -53.71 -8.95 37.85
C HIS A 719 -54.59 -8.95 39.12
N PRO A 720 -54.32 -9.84 40.11
CA PRO A 720 -55.09 -9.88 41.34
C PRO A 720 -54.93 -8.61 42.17
N LEU A 721 -56.05 -8.07 42.65
CA LEU A 721 -56.10 -6.92 43.55
C LEU A 721 -55.86 -7.38 44.99
N THR A 722 -55.04 -6.62 45.73
CA THR A 722 -54.78 -6.84 47.17
C THR A 722 -55.57 -5.90 48.04
#